data_AF-A0A957IAK8-F1
#
_entry.id   AF-A0A957IAK8-F1
#
_cell.length_a   1.000
_cell.length_b   1.000
_cell.length_c   1.000
_cell.angle_alpha   90.00
_cell.angle_beta   90.00
_cell.angle_gamma   90.00
#
_symmetry.space_group_name_H-M   'P 1'
#
loop_
_entity.id
_entity.type
_entity.pdbx_description
1 polymer ?
#
loop_
_entity_poly.entity_id
_entity_poly.type
_entity_poly.pdbx_seq_one_letter_code
_entity_poly.pdbx_strand_id
1 'polypeptide(L)'
;PADDVLFVPEYNVNTLVVTSDAPSGFAQPSDLRGEITGSTGSATVLAGYGDTYLIYGGDDLSGTITDANGNSGTFVSFTNGDLAGPNPVNGSPNGLENFTLMHGPSSNTVSFPSGRALILENIDGFDQTEVFRASPALFNLELTAPYGFSSQIADLGEFSAGAVEQHAPRSLLRREGIDFRLPTEDELAALEAFQFNIRLPADGNYDLDRFAVTDEQIAGRDAFFGTEAKCSRCHSGPVLATTDGTVRGFADGENGVFDTGTDEIEVNGPDADNLPPELPDANGISTRTYSTPGLFGTALTGPFFHNHTRIDLRRAITFYAGAEFNASPAFGLVGRPSVVAGSDNAERILDFLEALVEPWTVCAAGCDFNNIQTALNTVPNGDSITIIGNFDISAPLVAGGNGASSVVIYSSNGTLNWVGGPNSRMISPQGGGNMTILGLKLTCSANCATTTAIRASGNGRILIKNNSITGFNRAIDITGPSEVIAKGNTLADNTTGFQQIDGTIDAYANNISGYAIAYSQTVSGTANLSNNFWGVAIGETPPAGSGVPQTAWDARLAANVVEWTDVSSRTGRAKLGAAELESNNRSGVPVIVSYGRSLTNAPFDTPLNTSSTSMCSDYYEYFVRGTPADNTTWTLLLPVDNNAQCNADVLSQNRLMTVGSTADCTAPGNAACWDLAAGTSVSAGRFRLTEVTTASLTRGTYAADSTENLFPTPTPTITPTPTNTPTPTNTPTPTNTPIPPSSTPGPSPTPGPSPTPAMTPTLDPGGSADSFTFVPFVQR
;
A
#
# COMPACT_ATOMS: atom_id res chain seq x y z
N PRO A 1 26.02 36.70 3.67
CA PRO A 1 26.87 37.91 3.72
C PRO A 1 26.51 38.71 4.96
N ALA A 2 27.46 39.21 5.76
CA ALA A 2 27.17 39.92 7.01
C ALA A 2 26.28 41.18 6.82
N ASP A 3 26.14 41.65 5.58
CA ASP A 3 25.33 42.80 5.20
C ASP A 3 24.02 42.44 4.46
N ASP A 4 23.74 41.14 4.24
CA ASP A 4 22.49 40.69 3.60
C ASP A 4 21.41 40.49 4.66
N VAL A 5 20.50 41.46 4.72
CA VAL A 5 19.43 41.53 5.70
C VAL A 5 18.33 40.46 5.53
N LEU A 6 18.36 39.64 4.47
CA LEU A 6 17.36 38.58 4.26
C LEU A 6 17.52 37.39 5.23
N PHE A 7 18.74 37.15 5.73
CA PHE A 7 19.05 36.02 6.61
C PHE A 7 19.98 36.46 7.73
N VAL A 8 19.42 37.01 8.82
CA VAL A 8 20.23 37.34 9.99
C VAL A 8 19.64 36.80 11.28
N PRO A 9 19.58 35.46 11.45
CA PRO A 9 19.36 34.86 12.77
C PRO A 9 20.46 35.24 13.78
N GLU A 10 21.64 35.62 13.30
CA GLU A 10 22.85 35.89 14.08
C GLU A 10 22.74 37.04 15.09
N TYR A 11 21.74 37.94 14.95
CA TYR A 11 21.57 39.07 15.89
C TYR A 11 20.42 38.90 16.89
N ASN A 12 19.57 37.88 16.73
CA ASN A 12 18.28 37.84 17.45
C ASN A 12 17.95 36.49 18.10
N VAL A 13 18.81 35.49 17.92
CA VAL A 13 18.83 34.24 18.69
C VAL A 13 19.77 34.41 19.88
N ASN A 14 19.52 33.68 20.98
CA ASN A 14 20.41 33.70 22.13
C ASN A 14 21.85 33.37 21.72
N THR A 15 22.78 34.22 22.13
CA THR A 15 24.20 34.05 21.82
C THR A 15 24.95 33.61 23.06
N LEU A 16 25.59 32.45 22.97
CA LEU A 16 26.46 31.88 23.98
C LEU A 16 27.92 32.06 23.55
N VAL A 17 28.77 32.50 24.47
CA VAL A 17 30.22 32.52 24.29
C VAL A 17 30.85 31.56 25.29
N VAL A 18 31.76 30.71 24.83
CA VAL A 18 32.48 29.71 25.64
C VAL A 18 33.97 29.71 25.33
N THR A 19 34.82 29.39 26.30
CA THR A 19 36.23 29.06 26.04
C THR A 19 36.41 27.56 25.91
N SER A 20 37.15 27.09 24.92
CA SER A 20 37.50 25.66 24.78
C SER A 20 38.30 25.16 25.98
N ASP A 21 37.91 24.00 26.53
CA ASP A 21 38.68 23.32 27.57
C ASP A 21 39.86 22.49 26.98
N ALA A 22 39.88 22.30 25.66
CA ALA A 22 40.97 21.63 24.95
C ALA A 22 42.21 22.55 24.81
N PRO A 23 43.44 22.04 25.04
CA PRO A 23 44.67 22.83 24.89
C PRO A 23 44.93 23.37 23.48
N SER A 24 44.33 22.76 22.46
CA SER A 24 44.39 23.18 21.05
C SER A 24 43.42 24.30 20.69
N GLY A 25 42.55 24.72 21.62
CA GLY A 25 41.35 25.48 21.28
C GLY A 25 40.32 24.62 20.54
N PHE A 26 39.25 25.25 20.06
CA PHE A 26 38.25 24.58 19.23
C PHE A 26 38.88 24.13 17.91
N ALA A 27 38.78 22.83 17.61
CA ALA A 27 39.44 22.18 16.48
C ALA A 27 38.68 22.35 15.16
N GLN A 28 37.37 22.65 15.22
CA GLN A 28 36.53 23.03 14.09
C GLN A 28 35.70 24.28 14.44
N PRO A 29 35.18 25.01 13.43
CA PRO A 29 34.00 25.84 13.65
C PRO A 29 32.88 24.93 14.21
N SER A 30 32.28 25.31 15.34
CA SER A 30 31.21 24.60 16.07
C SER A 30 31.59 23.23 16.67
N ASP A 31 32.50 23.18 17.64
CA ASP A 31 32.79 21.91 18.34
C ASP A 31 31.62 21.46 19.22
N LEU A 32 30.97 22.36 19.97
CA LEU A 32 29.71 22.02 20.65
C LEU A 32 28.57 21.88 19.63
N ARG A 33 27.79 20.80 19.71
CA ARG A 33 26.67 20.53 18.79
C ARG A 33 25.47 19.87 19.47
N GLY A 34 24.27 20.17 18.97
CA GLY A 34 23.03 19.60 19.49
C GLY A 34 22.72 20.09 20.90
N GLU A 35 22.16 19.22 21.73
CA GLU A 35 21.91 19.53 23.15
C GLU A 35 23.23 19.74 23.91
N ILE A 36 23.30 20.86 24.60
CA ILE A 36 24.39 21.24 25.50
C ILE A 36 23.84 21.44 26.91
N THR A 37 24.62 20.98 27.89
CA THR A 37 24.26 21.05 29.31
C THR A 37 25.34 21.78 30.07
N GLY A 38 24.95 22.78 30.85
CA GLY A 38 25.83 23.47 31.78
C GLY A 38 25.88 22.81 33.15
N SER A 39 26.64 23.42 34.06
CA SER A 39 26.54 23.13 35.50
C SER A 39 25.16 23.51 36.06
N THR A 40 24.51 24.48 35.42
CA THR A 40 23.07 24.75 35.46
C THR A 40 22.58 24.94 34.04
N GLY A 41 21.30 24.69 33.79
CA GLY A 41 20.67 24.94 32.50
C GLY A 41 21.01 23.94 31.39
N SER A 42 20.25 24.06 30.32
CA SER A 42 20.46 23.35 29.05
C SER A 42 20.07 24.25 27.88
N ALA A 43 20.66 23.98 26.73
CA ALA A 43 20.34 24.68 25.49
C ALA A 43 20.59 23.77 24.29
N THR A 44 20.08 24.15 23.12
CA THR A 44 20.37 23.46 21.86
C THR A 44 21.21 24.35 20.97
N VAL A 45 22.35 23.87 20.47
CA VAL A 45 23.21 24.61 19.53
C VAL A 45 22.62 24.56 18.12
N LEU A 46 22.44 25.74 17.52
CA LEU A 46 21.98 25.91 16.14
C LEU A 46 23.11 26.12 15.16
N ALA A 47 24.03 26.99 15.52
CA ALA A 47 25.22 27.29 14.75
C ALA A 47 26.32 27.77 15.69
N GLY A 48 27.57 27.65 15.26
CA GLY A 48 28.69 28.15 16.03
C GLY A 48 29.88 28.47 15.16
N TYR A 49 30.64 29.48 15.56
CA TYR A 49 31.87 29.87 14.91
C TYR A 49 32.89 30.27 15.98
N GLY A 50 33.97 29.48 16.08
CA GLY A 50 34.99 29.67 17.11
C GLY A 50 34.41 29.49 18.52
N ASP A 51 34.44 30.55 19.32
CA ASP A 51 33.97 30.60 20.71
C ASP A 51 32.50 31.02 20.86
N THR A 52 31.85 31.41 19.76
CA THR A 52 30.51 31.99 19.78
C THR A 52 29.50 31.04 19.14
N TYR A 53 28.38 30.85 19.81
CA TYR A 53 27.34 29.89 19.45
C TYR A 53 25.97 30.57 19.48
N LEU A 54 25.16 30.34 18.45
CA LEU A 54 23.74 30.63 18.46
C LEU A 54 23.03 29.42 19.06
N ILE A 55 22.23 29.65 20.10
CA ILE A 55 21.60 28.59 20.88
C ILE A 55 20.11 28.86 21.11
N TYR A 56 19.31 27.80 21.27
CA TYR A 56 17.96 27.89 21.83
C TYR A 56 17.99 27.67 23.34
N GLY A 57 17.23 28.47 24.10
CA GLY A 57 17.21 28.43 25.56
C GLY A 57 18.51 28.96 26.19
N GLY A 58 18.88 28.41 27.34
CA GLY A 58 20.17 28.62 27.99
C GLY A 58 20.37 29.92 28.75
N ASP A 59 19.29 30.61 29.12
CA ASP A 59 19.31 31.80 29.99
C ASP A 59 19.88 31.51 31.39
N ASP A 60 19.82 30.25 31.81
CA ASP A 60 20.39 29.75 33.06
C ASP A 60 21.67 28.91 32.88
N LEU A 61 22.26 28.87 31.67
CA LEU A 61 23.51 28.16 31.44
C LEU A 61 24.66 28.75 32.26
N SER A 62 25.44 27.88 32.88
CA SER A 62 26.66 28.29 33.59
C SER A 62 27.71 27.18 33.66
N GLY A 63 28.93 27.56 34.04
CA GLY A 63 30.01 26.63 34.32
C GLY A 63 30.53 25.89 33.08
N THR A 64 30.89 24.63 33.22
CA THR A 64 31.33 23.80 32.09
C THR A 64 30.11 23.36 31.28
N ILE A 65 30.14 23.71 29.99
CA ILE A 65 29.15 23.37 28.99
C ILE A 65 29.64 22.15 28.23
N THR A 66 28.84 21.09 28.18
CA THR A 66 29.19 19.83 27.51
C THR A 66 28.10 19.38 26.55
N ASP A 67 28.48 18.75 25.44
CA ASP A 67 27.54 18.06 24.54
C ASP A 67 27.63 16.52 24.65
N ALA A 68 26.73 15.81 23.96
CA ALA A 68 26.71 14.35 23.93
C ALA A 68 27.87 13.71 23.12
N ASN A 69 28.61 14.50 22.36
CA ASN A 69 29.72 14.06 21.51
C ASN A 69 31.07 14.13 22.23
N GLY A 70 31.07 14.54 23.51
CA GLY A 70 32.25 14.65 24.34
C GLY A 70 33.01 15.97 24.16
N ASN A 71 32.39 16.97 23.53
CA ASN A 71 32.95 18.32 23.44
C ASN A 71 32.61 19.11 24.70
N SER A 72 33.53 19.97 25.14
CA SER A 72 33.31 20.84 26.29
C SER A 72 33.93 22.22 26.11
N GLY A 73 33.29 23.21 26.73
CA GLY A 73 33.83 24.55 26.90
C GLY A 73 33.32 25.18 28.18
N THR A 74 34.07 26.14 28.72
CA THR A 74 33.66 26.90 29.90
C THR A 74 32.85 28.12 29.48
N PHE A 75 31.68 28.31 30.09
CA PHE A 75 30.81 29.47 29.90
C PHE A 75 31.55 30.80 30.11
N VAL A 76 31.38 31.74 29.18
CA VAL A 76 31.92 33.11 29.26
C VAL A 76 30.80 34.13 29.40
N SER A 77 29.88 34.16 28.44
CA SER A 77 28.77 35.10 28.45
C SER A 77 27.57 34.57 27.69
N PHE A 78 26.41 35.08 28.06
CA PHE A 78 25.14 34.86 27.37
C PHE A 78 24.53 36.20 27.05
N THR A 79 24.02 36.34 25.83
CA THR A 79 23.24 37.51 25.39
C THR A 79 21.88 37.01 24.92
N ASN A 80 20.81 37.53 25.53
CA ASN A 80 19.45 37.18 25.13
C ASN A 80 19.13 37.78 23.76
N GLY A 81 18.47 37.00 22.91
CA GLY A 81 17.86 37.50 21.69
C GLY A 81 16.62 38.37 21.97
N ASP A 82 16.07 39.00 20.93
CA ASP A 82 14.82 39.78 20.95
C ASP A 82 13.65 39.01 20.28
N LEU A 83 13.86 37.74 19.93
CA LEU A 83 12.82 36.86 19.38
C LEU A 83 12.13 36.02 20.46
N ALA A 84 12.73 35.93 21.65
CA ALA A 84 12.18 35.25 22.82
C ALA A 84 11.62 36.28 23.82
N GLY A 85 10.33 36.17 24.17
CA GLY A 85 9.67 37.02 25.16
C GLY A 85 8.44 37.77 24.61
N PRO A 86 7.79 38.63 25.41
CA PRO A 86 6.50 39.19 25.06
C PRO A 86 6.55 40.04 23.79
N ASN A 87 5.66 39.77 22.85
CA ASN A 87 5.56 40.54 21.63
C ASN A 87 5.09 41.99 21.94
N PRO A 88 5.90 43.01 21.63
CA PRO A 88 5.60 44.40 21.96
C PRO A 88 4.47 45.01 21.13
N VAL A 89 4.04 44.35 20.06
CA VAL A 89 2.99 44.83 19.14
C VAL A 89 1.59 44.41 19.63
N ASN A 90 1.40 43.13 19.95
CA ASN A 90 0.11 42.57 20.33
C ASN A 90 0.01 42.25 21.84
N GLY A 91 1.11 42.39 22.59
CA GLY A 91 1.15 42.09 24.02
C GLY A 91 1.12 40.60 24.36
N SER A 92 1.28 39.72 23.37
CA SER A 92 1.37 38.27 23.59
C SER A 92 2.54 37.96 24.53
N PRO A 93 2.41 36.98 25.45
CA PRO A 93 3.55 36.47 26.19
C PRO A 93 4.57 35.72 25.32
N ASN A 94 4.19 35.28 24.11
CA ASN A 94 5.10 34.62 23.18
C ASN A 94 5.75 35.64 22.23
N GLY A 95 6.98 35.34 21.83
CA GLY A 95 7.73 36.11 20.84
C GLY A 95 7.53 35.54 19.45
N LEU A 96 8.63 35.24 18.76
CA LEU A 96 8.63 34.34 17.60
C LEU A 96 8.88 32.88 17.99
N GLU A 97 9.20 32.64 19.26
CA GLU A 97 9.65 31.35 19.77
C GLU A 97 8.82 30.90 20.98
N ASN A 98 8.37 29.64 20.97
CA ASN A 98 7.83 28.93 22.14
C ASN A 98 8.53 27.58 22.26
N PHE A 99 9.44 27.46 23.22
CA PHE A 99 10.31 26.30 23.35
C PHE A 99 9.50 24.99 23.45
N THR A 100 8.48 24.93 24.29
CA THR A 100 7.72 23.70 24.51
C THR A 100 6.99 23.22 23.25
N LEU A 101 6.36 24.12 22.49
CA LEU A 101 5.54 23.74 21.33
C LEU A 101 6.33 23.58 20.04
N MET A 102 7.40 24.36 19.87
CA MET A 102 8.24 24.37 18.66
C MET A 102 9.32 23.28 18.68
N HIS A 103 9.66 22.71 19.83
CA HIS A 103 10.49 21.51 19.86
C HIS A 103 9.72 20.30 19.30
N GLY A 104 10.44 19.45 18.55
CA GLY A 104 9.91 18.15 18.12
C GLY A 104 9.86 17.16 19.28
N PRO A 105 9.04 16.10 19.19
CA PRO A 105 9.06 15.04 20.19
C PRO A 105 10.47 14.44 20.28
N SER A 106 10.98 14.22 21.50
CA SER A 106 12.19 13.41 21.67
C SER A 106 12.01 12.08 20.93
N SER A 107 13.10 11.50 20.41
CA SER A 107 13.13 10.35 19.49
C SER A 107 12.45 9.05 19.97
N ASN A 108 11.71 9.10 21.07
CA ASN A 108 10.96 8.00 21.66
C ASN A 108 9.45 8.30 21.65
N THR A 109 8.69 7.44 20.98
CA THR A 109 7.22 7.51 20.77
C THR A 109 6.37 7.47 22.05
N VAL A 110 7.01 7.30 23.22
CA VAL A 110 6.35 7.11 24.52
C VAL A 110 5.94 8.45 25.16
N SER A 111 6.42 9.58 24.63
CA SER A 111 6.30 10.90 25.27
C SER A 111 5.54 11.97 24.45
N PHE A 112 4.81 11.63 23.39
CA PHE A 112 3.93 12.62 22.72
C PHE A 112 2.81 13.10 23.66
N PRO A 113 2.56 14.42 23.82
CA PRO A 113 3.15 15.56 23.10
C PRO A 113 4.26 16.29 23.90
N SER A 114 5.44 15.72 24.09
CA SER A 114 6.59 16.49 24.62
C SER A 114 7.22 17.33 23.51
N GLY A 115 6.41 18.24 22.94
CA GLY A 115 6.72 19.01 21.72
C GLY A 115 6.03 18.47 20.46
N ARG A 116 5.63 19.38 19.56
CA ARG A 116 4.90 19.07 18.32
C ARG A 116 5.52 19.67 17.06
N ALA A 117 6.73 20.25 17.15
CA ALA A 117 7.40 20.92 16.02
C ALA A 117 6.47 21.94 15.32
N LEU A 118 5.74 22.72 16.11
CA LEU A 118 4.88 23.78 15.59
C LEU A 118 5.69 25.04 15.29
N ILE A 119 5.10 25.92 14.50
CA ILE A 119 5.59 27.26 14.21
C ILE A 119 4.50 28.25 14.59
N LEU A 120 4.95 29.44 14.98
CA LEU A 120 4.10 30.53 15.40
C LEU A 120 3.67 31.35 14.17
N GLU A 121 2.38 31.54 13.96
CA GLU A 121 1.83 32.28 12.81
C GLU A 121 0.91 33.44 13.22
N ASN A 122 1.05 34.60 12.58
CA ASN A 122 0.20 35.78 12.79
C ASN A 122 -0.84 35.92 11.67
N ILE A 123 -1.66 34.88 11.51
CA ILE A 123 -2.62 34.73 10.40
C ILE A 123 -3.72 35.79 10.35
N ASP A 124 -4.01 36.45 11.47
CA ASP A 124 -5.02 37.51 11.60
C ASP A 124 -4.38 38.91 11.67
N GLY A 125 -3.10 39.03 11.33
CA GLY A 125 -2.30 40.25 11.42
C GLY A 125 -1.40 40.30 12.67
N PHE A 126 -0.38 41.15 12.62
CA PHE A 126 0.61 41.29 13.71
C PHE A 126 0.11 42.04 14.95
N ASP A 127 -1.02 42.73 14.85
CA ASP A 127 -1.70 43.37 15.97
C ASP A 127 -2.64 42.42 16.74
N GLN A 128 -2.86 41.21 16.21
CA GLN A 128 -3.57 40.12 16.87
C GLN A 128 -2.59 39.10 17.46
N THR A 129 -3.04 38.38 18.48
CA THR A 129 -2.31 37.22 19.01
C THR A 129 -2.13 36.16 17.93
N GLU A 130 -0.93 35.63 17.87
CA GLU A 130 -0.53 34.52 17.03
C GLU A 130 -1.23 33.19 17.39
N VAL A 131 -1.13 32.24 16.47
CA VAL A 131 -1.53 30.84 16.64
C VAL A 131 -0.35 29.90 16.38
N PHE A 132 -0.51 28.60 16.64
CA PHE A 132 0.51 27.59 16.34
C PHE A 132 0.06 26.62 15.25
N ARG A 133 0.89 26.45 14.22
CA ARG A 133 0.65 25.51 13.12
C ARG A 133 1.84 24.62 12.83
N ALA A 134 1.57 23.50 12.18
CA ALA A 134 2.53 22.63 11.56
C ALA A 134 3.21 23.34 10.37
N SER A 135 4.39 22.87 9.99
CA SER A 135 4.96 23.20 8.68
C SER A 135 4.46 22.17 7.65
N PRO A 136 3.76 22.56 6.57
CA PRO A 136 3.29 21.62 5.56
C PRO A 136 4.43 21.09 4.69
N ALA A 137 4.22 19.93 4.06
CA ALA A 137 5.13 19.43 3.03
C ALA A 137 5.09 20.31 1.77
N LEU A 138 6.22 20.40 1.06
CA LEU A 138 6.35 21.18 -0.18
C LEU A 138 6.09 20.34 -1.46
N PHE A 139 5.56 19.12 -1.32
CA PHE A 139 5.34 18.24 -2.47
C PHE A 139 4.19 18.75 -3.34
N ASN A 140 4.46 18.86 -4.65
CA ASN A 140 3.48 19.18 -5.69
C ASN A 140 2.75 20.52 -5.52
N LEU A 141 3.43 21.55 -4.99
CA LEU A 141 2.81 22.87 -4.75
C LEU A 141 2.19 23.53 -5.99
N GLU A 142 2.65 23.16 -7.19
CA GLU A 142 2.05 23.60 -8.46
C GLU A 142 0.56 23.18 -8.60
N LEU A 143 0.12 22.18 -7.84
CA LEU A 143 -1.21 21.57 -7.93
C LEU A 143 -2.06 21.75 -6.67
N THR A 144 -1.62 22.56 -5.71
CA THR A 144 -2.28 22.68 -4.39
C THR A 144 -2.68 24.11 -4.03
N ALA A 145 -2.54 25.08 -4.94
CA ALA A 145 -3.04 26.43 -4.72
C ALA A 145 -4.55 26.42 -4.38
N PRO A 146 -5.05 27.39 -3.59
CA PRO A 146 -4.31 28.45 -2.90
C PRO A 146 -3.40 27.96 -1.76
N TYR A 147 -2.41 28.77 -1.40
CA TYR A 147 -1.33 28.45 -0.45
C TYR A 147 -1.64 28.84 1.00
N GLY A 148 -0.94 28.15 1.91
CA GLY A 148 -1.14 28.21 3.35
C GLY A 148 -2.31 27.36 3.82
N PHE A 149 -2.29 26.95 5.09
CA PHE A 149 -3.34 26.11 5.66
C PHE A 149 -4.73 26.75 5.59
N SER A 150 -4.86 28.08 5.54
CA SER A 150 -6.14 28.76 5.40
C SER A 150 -6.61 28.95 3.95
N SER A 151 -5.82 28.57 2.95
CA SER A 151 -6.16 28.70 1.52
C SER A 151 -6.50 30.14 1.08
N GLN A 152 -5.79 31.14 1.61
CA GLN A 152 -6.11 32.56 1.37
C GLN A 152 -5.17 33.26 0.38
N ILE A 153 -4.04 32.63 0.05
CA ILE A 153 -3.00 33.26 -0.76
C ILE A 153 -2.90 32.54 -2.10
N ALA A 154 -3.31 33.18 -3.20
CA ALA A 154 -3.38 32.51 -4.50
C ALA A 154 -2.00 32.34 -5.16
N ASP A 155 -1.05 33.22 -4.85
CA ASP A 155 0.26 33.31 -5.48
C ASP A 155 1.37 32.83 -4.53
N LEU A 156 2.28 31.98 -5.01
CA LEU A 156 3.33 31.39 -4.18
C LEU A 156 4.42 32.41 -3.81
N GLY A 157 4.65 33.40 -4.69
CA GLY A 157 5.53 34.53 -4.43
C GLY A 157 4.99 35.41 -3.30
N GLU A 158 3.69 35.73 -3.30
CA GLU A 158 3.02 36.45 -2.22
C GLU A 158 3.11 35.68 -0.89
N PHE A 159 2.87 34.36 -0.93
CA PHE A 159 3.01 33.50 0.25
C PHE A 159 4.44 33.54 0.79
N SER A 160 5.43 33.47 -0.09
CA SER A 160 6.85 33.49 0.27
C SER A 160 7.28 34.84 0.85
N ALA A 161 6.78 35.96 0.30
CA ALA A 161 7.04 37.29 0.83
C ALA A 161 6.45 37.45 2.25
N GLY A 162 5.21 37.00 2.46
CA GLY A 162 4.56 37.00 3.77
C GLY A 162 5.30 36.12 4.79
N ALA A 163 5.84 34.97 4.35
CA ALA A 163 6.65 34.10 5.21
C ALA A 163 7.94 34.80 5.67
N VAL A 164 8.59 35.60 4.82
CA VAL A 164 9.77 36.40 5.21
C VAL A 164 9.40 37.47 6.23
N GLU A 165 8.31 38.21 6.00
CA GLU A 165 7.83 39.21 6.96
C GLU A 165 7.48 38.58 8.32
N GLN A 166 6.85 37.40 8.31
CA GLN A 166 6.42 36.72 9.52
C GLN A 166 7.59 36.12 10.30
N HIS A 167 8.52 35.42 9.62
CA HIS A 167 9.47 34.51 10.26
C HIS A 167 10.95 34.91 10.15
N ALA A 168 11.30 35.89 9.30
CA ALA A 168 12.67 36.38 9.18
C ALA A 168 12.91 37.82 9.70
N PRO A 169 12.15 38.39 10.68
CA PRO A 169 12.42 39.73 11.15
C PRO A 169 13.55 39.77 12.18
N ARG A 170 14.25 40.91 12.24
CA ARG A 170 15.26 41.20 13.27
C ARG A 170 14.65 41.58 14.62
N SER A 171 13.44 42.11 14.64
CA SER A 171 12.70 42.37 15.87
C SER A 171 11.22 42.10 15.64
N LEU A 172 10.48 41.85 16.73
CA LEU A 172 9.05 41.59 16.68
C LEU A 172 8.22 42.79 16.18
N LEU A 173 8.83 43.97 16.00
CA LEU A 173 8.22 45.15 15.38
C LEU A 173 8.03 45.02 13.87
N ARG A 174 8.75 44.11 13.20
CA ARG A 174 8.58 43.76 11.78
C ARG A 174 8.42 44.96 10.83
N ARG A 175 9.36 45.91 10.88
CA ARG A 175 9.38 47.05 9.96
C ARG A 175 10.22 46.72 8.73
N GLU A 176 9.60 46.76 7.56
CA GLU A 176 10.31 46.62 6.28
C GLU A 176 11.45 47.65 6.13
N GLY A 177 12.58 47.22 5.59
CA GLY A 177 13.80 48.00 5.40
C GLY A 177 14.62 48.23 6.68
N ILE A 178 14.12 47.83 7.85
CA ILE A 178 14.79 47.96 9.15
C ILE A 178 15.00 46.57 9.76
N ASP A 179 13.90 45.88 10.00
CA ASP A 179 13.86 44.59 10.66
C ASP A 179 13.99 43.44 9.65
N PHE A 180 13.50 43.61 8.42
CA PHE A 180 13.70 42.68 7.30
C PHE A 180 13.71 43.45 5.98
N ARG A 181 14.06 42.80 4.86
CA ARG A 181 13.74 43.30 3.52
C ARG A 181 12.77 42.34 2.84
N LEU A 182 11.89 42.85 1.99
CA LEU A 182 11.14 41.98 1.10
C LEU A 182 12.10 41.27 0.11
N PRO A 183 11.79 40.01 -0.26
CA PRO A 183 12.45 39.36 -1.38
C PRO A 183 12.30 40.19 -2.65
N THR A 184 13.34 40.19 -3.48
CA THR A 184 13.28 40.76 -4.83
C THR A 184 12.45 39.87 -5.76
N GLU A 185 11.97 40.42 -6.87
CA GLU A 185 11.21 39.64 -7.88
C GLU A 185 12.03 38.44 -8.40
N ASP A 186 13.34 38.61 -8.62
CA ASP A 186 14.22 37.53 -9.06
C ASP A 186 14.37 36.42 -8.00
N GLU A 187 14.43 36.78 -6.72
CA GLU A 187 14.48 35.82 -5.60
C GLU A 187 13.16 35.05 -5.46
N LEU A 188 12.01 35.73 -5.58
CA LEU A 188 10.69 35.10 -5.57
C LEU A 188 10.52 34.14 -6.74
N ALA A 189 10.90 34.57 -7.95
CA ALA A 189 10.85 33.71 -9.14
C ALA A 189 11.76 32.48 -9.01
N ALA A 190 12.95 32.64 -8.42
CA ALA A 190 13.86 31.52 -8.17
C ALA A 190 13.31 30.55 -7.12
N LEU A 191 12.72 31.07 -6.03
CA LEU A 191 12.12 30.26 -4.98
C LEU A 191 10.89 29.50 -5.48
N GLU A 192 10.02 30.16 -6.24
CA GLU A 192 8.87 29.54 -6.88
C GLU A 192 9.30 28.42 -7.83
N ALA A 193 10.26 28.70 -8.73
CA ALA A 193 10.79 27.70 -9.64
C ALA A 193 11.40 26.50 -8.90
N PHE A 194 12.06 26.73 -7.77
CA PHE A 194 12.56 25.66 -6.91
C PHE A 194 11.42 24.86 -6.28
N GLN A 195 10.45 25.52 -5.66
CA GLN A 195 9.34 24.87 -4.94
C GLN A 195 8.39 24.11 -5.88
N PHE A 196 8.10 24.63 -7.07
CA PHE A 196 7.31 23.91 -8.09
C PHE A 196 8.05 22.70 -8.69
N ASN A 197 9.36 22.65 -8.57
CA ASN A 197 10.16 21.48 -8.98
C ASN A 197 10.19 20.39 -7.90
N ILE A 198 9.69 20.65 -6.69
CA ILE A 198 9.54 19.62 -5.65
C ILE A 198 8.28 18.79 -5.94
N ARG A 199 8.41 17.87 -6.89
CA ARG A 199 7.32 16.98 -7.32
C ARG A 199 7.45 15.60 -6.70
N LEU A 200 6.30 15.02 -6.37
CA LEU A 200 6.19 13.63 -5.92
C LEU A 200 4.94 12.99 -6.57
N PRO A 201 5.10 12.14 -7.59
CA PRO A 201 6.36 11.68 -8.18
C PRO A 201 7.13 12.77 -8.95
N ALA A 202 8.45 12.64 -8.99
CA ALA A 202 9.39 13.48 -9.72
C ALA A 202 9.10 13.54 -11.23
N ASP A 203 8.51 12.48 -11.80
CA ASP A 203 8.08 12.46 -13.21
C ASP A 203 6.74 13.16 -13.48
N GLY A 204 6.04 13.62 -12.43
CA GLY A 204 4.75 14.31 -12.52
C GLY A 204 3.58 13.45 -13.02
N ASN A 205 3.72 12.12 -13.05
CA ASN A 205 2.64 11.23 -13.46
C ASN A 205 1.93 10.62 -12.24
N TYR A 206 0.76 11.16 -11.91
CA TYR A 206 0.00 10.80 -10.71
C TYR A 206 -0.94 9.61 -10.86
N ASP A 207 -0.71 8.73 -11.85
CA ASP A 207 -1.51 7.51 -12.01
C ASP A 207 -1.37 6.59 -10.78
N LEU A 208 -2.46 6.47 -10.01
CA LEU A 208 -2.53 5.71 -8.76
C LEU A 208 -2.29 4.21 -8.96
N ASP A 209 -2.51 3.66 -10.16
CA ASP A 209 -2.21 2.26 -10.48
C ASP A 209 -0.71 1.95 -10.41
N ARG A 210 0.15 2.99 -10.48
CA ARG A 210 1.60 2.86 -10.31
C ARG A 210 2.02 2.63 -8.86
N PHE A 211 1.19 3.08 -7.92
CA PHE A 211 1.50 3.13 -6.49
C PHE A 211 0.78 2.00 -5.76
N ALA A 212 -0.51 1.82 -6.03
CA ALA A 212 -1.31 0.73 -5.47
C ALA A 212 -1.07 -0.58 -6.24
N VAL A 213 -0.03 -1.33 -5.86
CA VAL A 213 0.43 -2.52 -6.59
C VAL A 213 0.13 -3.84 -5.89
N THR A 214 -0.12 -3.83 -4.57
CA THR A 214 -0.61 -5.02 -3.85
C THR A 214 -2.14 -5.04 -3.81
N ASP A 215 -2.71 -6.23 -3.61
CA ASP A 215 -4.18 -6.39 -3.53
C ASP A 215 -4.76 -5.56 -2.38
N GLU A 216 -4.01 -5.39 -1.29
CA GLU A 216 -4.41 -4.56 -0.15
C GLU A 216 -4.36 -3.06 -0.48
N GLN A 217 -3.33 -2.60 -1.19
CA GLN A 217 -3.23 -1.22 -1.65
C GLN A 217 -4.31 -0.89 -2.69
N ILE A 218 -4.59 -1.81 -3.61
CA ILE A 218 -5.65 -1.68 -4.61
C ILE A 218 -7.01 -1.64 -3.90
N ALA A 219 -7.28 -2.56 -2.97
CA ALA A 219 -8.50 -2.54 -2.17
C ALA A 219 -8.61 -1.28 -1.30
N GLY A 220 -7.48 -0.73 -0.85
CA GLY A 220 -7.35 0.55 -0.18
C GLY A 220 -7.77 1.72 -1.04
N ARG A 221 -7.21 1.82 -2.25
CA ARG A 221 -7.59 2.81 -3.24
C ARG A 221 -9.09 2.71 -3.55
N ASP A 222 -9.59 1.51 -3.82
CA ASP A 222 -11.00 1.31 -4.14
C ASP A 222 -11.91 1.70 -2.97
N ALA A 223 -11.51 1.42 -1.72
CA ALA A 223 -12.22 1.88 -0.54
C ALA A 223 -12.17 3.41 -0.40
N PHE A 224 -11.04 4.04 -0.72
CA PHE A 224 -10.81 5.49 -0.66
C PHE A 224 -11.74 6.26 -1.62
N PHE A 225 -11.89 5.74 -2.84
CA PHE A 225 -12.83 6.25 -3.86
C PHE A 225 -14.25 5.71 -3.71
N GLY A 226 -14.47 4.78 -2.78
CA GLY A 226 -15.76 4.17 -2.50
C GLY A 226 -16.69 5.04 -1.67
N THR A 227 -17.96 4.60 -1.58
CA THR A 227 -19.02 5.33 -0.88
C THR A 227 -18.95 5.20 0.65
N GLU A 228 -18.17 4.26 1.17
CA GLU A 228 -18.09 3.96 2.61
C GLU A 228 -17.04 4.80 3.34
N ALA A 229 -15.82 4.87 2.81
CA ALA A 229 -14.73 5.64 3.42
C ALA A 229 -14.81 7.14 3.06
N LYS A 230 -15.37 7.48 1.89
CA LYS A 230 -15.68 8.86 1.47
C LYS A 230 -14.47 9.81 1.43
N CYS A 231 -13.24 9.30 1.47
CA CYS A 231 -12.02 10.12 1.51
C CYS A 231 -11.90 11.00 0.26
N SER A 232 -12.21 10.42 -0.90
CA SER A 232 -12.23 11.08 -2.21
C SER A 232 -13.18 12.28 -2.34
N ARG A 233 -14.13 12.45 -1.42
CA ARG A 233 -15.03 13.61 -1.42
C ARG A 233 -14.26 14.92 -1.25
N CYS A 234 -13.22 14.90 -0.41
CA CYS A 234 -12.32 16.04 -0.18
C CYS A 234 -10.95 15.82 -0.82
N HIS A 235 -10.47 14.57 -0.91
CA HIS A 235 -9.15 14.21 -1.42
C HIS A 235 -9.21 13.54 -2.80
N SER A 236 -9.34 14.35 -3.84
CA SER A 236 -9.44 13.96 -5.26
C SER A 236 -8.46 14.78 -6.12
N GLY A 237 -8.53 14.59 -7.43
CA GLY A 237 -7.63 15.18 -8.39
C GLY A 237 -6.24 14.50 -8.40
N PRO A 238 -5.29 15.00 -9.20
CA PRO A 238 -4.03 14.31 -9.45
C PRO A 238 -3.24 14.04 -8.18
N VAL A 239 -3.18 14.98 -7.24
CA VAL A 239 -2.41 14.86 -5.99
C VAL A 239 -3.27 14.62 -4.74
N LEU A 240 -4.55 14.31 -4.95
CA LEU A 240 -5.53 14.06 -3.87
C LEU A 240 -5.71 15.27 -2.91
N ALA A 241 -5.65 16.48 -3.46
CA ALA A 241 -5.77 17.75 -2.73
C ALA A 241 -7.07 18.53 -3.02
N THR A 242 -7.94 18.01 -3.89
CA THR A 242 -9.11 18.76 -4.40
C THR A 242 -10.41 17.98 -4.24
N THR A 243 -11.58 18.63 -4.19
CA THR A 243 -12.85 17.92 -4.05
C THR A 243 -13.27 17.21 -5.34
N ASP A 244 -14.10 16.18 -5.23
CA ASP A 244 -14.71 15.48 -6.38
C ASP A 244 -16.00 16.15 -6.91
N GLY A 245 -16.31 17.36 -6.42
CA GLY A 245 -17.51 18.11 -6.78
C GLY A 245 -18.83 17.59 -6.20
N THR A 246 -18.79 16.57 -5.32
CA THR A 246 -20.01 16.05 -4.69
C THR A 246 -20.28 16.65 -3.31
N VAL A 247 -19.31 17.36 -2.75
CA VAL A 247 -19.49 18.11 -1.50
C VAL A 247 -20.24 19.41 -1.79
N ARG A 248 -21.34 19.64 -1.08
CA ARG A 248 -22.18 20.83 -1.29
C ARG A 248 -21.36 22.11 -1.05
N GLY A 249 -21.32 22.97 -2.07
CA GLY A 249 -20.66 24.28 -1.99
C GLY A 249 -19.24 24.30 -2.55
N PHE A 250 -18.72 23.16 -3.00
CA PHE A 250 -17.39 23.04 -3.60
C PHE A 250 -17.50 22.44 -5.01
N ALA A 251 -16.73 22.98 -5.96
CA ALA A 251 -16.67 22.47 -7.32
C ALA A 251 -15.67 21.31 -7.47
N ASP A 252 -15.87 20.48 -8.49
CA ASP A 252 -14.90 19.44 -8.86
C ASP A 252 -13.55 20.08 -9.21
N GLY A 253 -12.48 19.52 -8.64
CA GLY A 253 -11.11 20.04 -8.81
C GLY A 253 -10.78 21.28 -7.98
N GLU A 254 -11.66 21.75 -7.10
CA GLU A 254 -11.38 22.85 -6.16
C GLU A 254 -10.60 22.35 -4.94
N ASN A 255 -9.53 23.04 -4.53
CA ASN A 255 -8.90 22.79 -3.21
C ASN A 255 -9.80 23.37 -2.11
N GLY A 256 -10.73 22.55 -1.63
CA GLY A 256 -11.72 22.94 -0.64
C GLY A 256 -11.11 23.12 0.76
N VAL A 257 -11.70 24.05 1.52
CA VAL A 257 -11.37 24.30 2.92
C VAL A 257 -12.42 23.69 3.85
N PHE A 258 -11.97 22.97 4.88
CA PHE A 258 -12.87 22.26 5.80
C PHE A 258 -12.48 22.47 7.26
N ASP A 259 -13.48 22.62 8.11
CA ASP A 259 -13.35 22.44 9.54
C ASP A 259 -13.77 21.00 9.87
N THR A 260 -12.77 20.19 10.20
CA THR A 260 -12.93 18.76 10.50
C THR A 260 -12.95 18.46 11.99
N GLY A 261 -12.89 19.48 12.85
CA GLY A 261 -12.86 19.32 14.29
C GLY A 261 -11.48 18.93 14.86
N THR A 262 -10.39 19.24 14.15
CA THR A 262 -9.02 18.88 14.58
C THR A 262 -8.50 19.76 15.71
N ASP A 263 -9.07 20.94 15.93
CA ASP A 263 -8.69 21.83 17.03
C ASP A 263 -9.26 21.35 18.37
N GLU A 264 -10.37 20.61 18.35
CA GLU A 264 -11.14 20.13 19.50
C GLU A 264 -10.57 18.84 20.11
N ILE A 265 -9.47 18.33 19.54
CA ILE A 265 -8.76 17.19 20.08
C ILE A 265 -8.19 17.56 21.46
N GLU A 266 -8.40 16.69 22.45
CA GLU A 266 -8.02 16.88 23.87
C GLU A 266 -6.61 17.45 24.09
N VAL A 267 -5.64 17.05 23.25
CA VAL A 267 -4.24 17.49 23.33
C VAL A 267 -4.05 19.01 23.15
N ASN A 268 -5.00 19.70 22.51
CA ASN A 268 -5.00 21.16 22.37
C ASN A 268 -5.65 21.88 23.55
N GLY A 269 -6.34 21.14 24.43
CA GLY A 269 -7.09 21.70 25.54
C GLY A 269 -6.22 22.27 26.66
N PRO A 270 -6.85 22.96 27.62
CA PRO A 270 -6.15 23.65 28.72
C PRO A 270 -5.39 22.71 29.66
N ASP A 271 -5.76 21.43 29.69
CA ASP A 271 -5.12 20.40 30.51
C ASP A 271 -3.90 19.75 29.81
N ALA A 272 -3.57 20.18 28.59
CA ALA A 272 -2.45 19.71 27.78
C ALA A 272 -1.65 20.89 27.19
N ASP A 273 -1.55 20.99 25.86
CA ASP A 273 -0.71 22.01 25.20
C ASP A 273 -1.36 23.41 25.22
N ASN A 274 -2.65 23.50 25.58
CA ASN A 274 -3.43 24.74 25.67
C ASN A 274 -3.16 25.69 24.50
N LEU A 275 -3.34 25.18 23.28
CA LEU A 275 -3.11 25.98 22.10
C LEU A 275 -4.02 27.20 22.11
N PRO A 276 -3.53 28.39 21.73
CA PRO A 276 -4.39 29.52 21.43
C PRO A 276 -5.45 29.09 20.41
N PRO A 277 -6.75 29.31 20.69
CA PRO A 277 -7.81 28.93 19.77
C PRO A 277 -7.69 29.74 18.47
N GLU A 278 -7.74 29.07 17.32
CA GLU A 278 -7.85 29.73 16.02
C GLU A 278 -9.30 30.19 15.80
N LEU A 279 -9.57 31.50 15.79
CA LEU A 279 -10.92 32.11 15.64
C LEU A 279 -12.09 31.31 16.29
N PRO A 280 -12.31 31.45 17.61
CA PRO A 280 -13.35 30.69 18.29
C PRO A 280 -14.77 31.20 18.02
N ASP A 281 -15.75 30.30 18.04
CA ASP A 281 -17.16 30.62 18.15
C ASP A 281 -17.56 31.03 19.58
N ALA A 282 -18.86 31.26 19.80
CA ALA A 282 -19.40 31.60 21.12
C ALA A 282 -19.23 30.50 22.19
N ASN A 283 -18.84 29.28 21.79
CA ASN A 283 -18.60 28.13 22.66
C ASN A 283 -17.10 27.83 22.83
N GLY A 284 -16.21 28.61 22.20
CA GLY A 284 -14.77 28.38 22.26
C GLY A 284 -14.24 27.33 21.27
N ILE A 285 -15.05 26.92 20.30
CA ILE A 285 -14.69 25.94 19.25
C ILE A 285 -14.08 26.70 18.07
N SER A 286 -13.01 26.18 17.47
CA SER A 286 -12.42 26.80 16.27
C SER A 286 -13.47 26.82 15.16
N THR A 287 -13.62 27.95 14.49
CA THR A 287 -14.48 28.04 13.28
C THR A 287 -13.67 28.08 12.01
N ARG A 288 -12.35 27.93 12.12
CA ARG A 288 -11.46 28.08 11.00
C ARG A 288 -11.51 26.83 10.14
N THR A 289 -11.55 27.05 8.84
CA THR A 289 -11.47 25.99 7.84
C THR A 289 -10.04 25.92 7.29
N TYR A 290 -9.61 24.71 6.93
CA TYR A 290 -8.26 24.45 6.45
C TYR A 290 -8.28 23.81 5.06
N SER A 291 -7.34 24.20 4.19
CA SER A 291 -7.13 23.62 2.87
C SER A 291 -6.89 22.13 2.95
N THR A 292 -7.39 21.39 1.97
CA THR A 292 -7.18 19.94 1.91
C THR A 292 -5.74 19.65 1.43
N PRO A 293 -4.89 19.00 2.25
CA PRO A 293 -3.51 18.72 1.84
C PRO A 293 -3.47 17.60 0.79
N GLY A 294 -2.49 17.67 -0.12
CA GLY A 294 -2.16 16.56 -1.00
C GLY A 294 -1.66 15.34 -0.23
N LEU A 295 -1.95 14.13 -0.74
CA LEU A 295 -1.67 12.88 -0.01
C LEU A 295 -0.45 12.11 -0.55
N PHE A 296 0.13 12.53 -1.67
CA PHE A 296 1.42 11.99 -2.10
C PHE A 296 2.51 12.30 -1.08
N GLY A 297 3.23 11.26 -0.63
CA GLY A 297 4.28 11.37 0.37
C GLY A 297 3.78 11.40 1.81
N THR A 298 2.47 11.31 2.07
CA THR A 298 1.90 11.49 3.42
C THR A 298 2.47 10.52 4.47
N ALA A 299 2.87 9.32 4.05
CA ALA A 299 3.54 8.35 4.93
C ALA A 299 4.90 8.82 5.49
N LEU A 300 5.50 9.85 4.88
CA LEU A 300 6.82 10.39 5.22
C LEU A 300 6.74 11.69 6.03
N THR A 301 5.55 12.30 6.14
CA THR A 301 5.40 13.69 6.61
C THR A 301 4.64 13.80 7.92
N GLY A 302 4.62 12.73 8.72
CA GLY A 302 4.08 12.79 10.08
C GLY A 302 4.90 13.74 10.96
N PRO A 303 4.32 14.33 12.02
CA PRO A 303 2.92 14.19 12.47
C PRO A 303 1.89 14.85 11.53
N PHE A 304 0.59 14.66 11.80
CA PHE A 304 -0.50 14.97 10.88
C PHE A 304 -1.44 16.06 11.42
N PHE A 305 -2.18 16.66 10.48
CA PHE A 305 -3.04 17.85 10.63
C PHE A 305 -2.28 19.17 10.75
N HIS A 306 -2.99 20.28 10.60
CA HIS A 306 -2.42 21.64 10.61
C HIS A 306 -1.75 22.02 11.92
N ASN A 307 -1.91 21.22 12.97
CA ASN A 307 -1.40 21.44 14.32
C ASN A 307 -0.68 20.19 14.89
N HIS A 308 -0.29 19.23 14.03
CA HIS A 308 0.45 18.02 14.41
C HIS A 308 -0.18 17.19 15.55
N THR A 309 -1.50 17.22 15.69
CA THR A 309 -2.25 16.56 16.77
C THR A 309 -2.31 15.02 16.67
N ARG A 310 -1.81 14.43 15.58
CA ARG A 310 -1.69 12.97 15.41
C ARG A 310 -0.28 12.58 15.00
N ILE A 311 0.34 11.72 15.77
CA ILE A 311 1.73 11.29 15.54
C ILE A 311 1.91 10.30 14.37
N ASP A 312 0.88 9.53 14.03
CA ASP A 312 0.96 8.51 12.98
C ASP A 312 -0.27 8.50 12.07
N LEU A 313 -0.05 7.99 10.85
CA LEU A 313 -1.03 8.02 9.77
C LEU A 313 -2.28 7.21 10.10
N ARG A 314 -2.14 6.09 10.82
CA ARG A 314 -3.29 5.28 11.26
C ARG A 314 -4.20 6.07 12.20
N ARG A 315 -3.63 6.80 13.16
CA ARG A 315 -4.40 7.67 14.07
C ARG A 315 -5.03 8.85 13.33
N ALA A 316 -4.39 9.38 12.30
CA ALA A 316 -4.98 10.39 11.42
C ALA A 316 -6.18 9.84 10.62
N ILE A 317 -6.09 8.62 10.08
CA ILE A 317 -7.21 7.96 9.37
C ILE A 317 -8.38 7.71 10.31
N THR A 318 -8.12 7.13 11.48
CA THR A 318 -9.19 6.74 12.43
C THR A 318 -9.86 7.92 13.14
N PHE A 319 -9.24 9.12 13.12
CA PHE A 319 -9.84 10.36 13.62
C PHE A 319 -11.20 10.65 12.97
N TYR A 320 -11.35 10.39 11.67
CA TYR A 320 -12.60 10.65 10.94
C TYR A 320 -13.77 9.76 11.41
N ALA A 321 -13.52 8.72 12.21
CA ALA A 321 -14.58 7.94 12.87
C ALA A 321 -14.85 8.40 14.32
N GLY A 322 -14.11 9.38 14.83
CA GLY A 322 -14.09 9.88 16.21
C GLY A 322 -15.23 10.85 16.56
N ALA A 323 -15.26 11.29 17.82
CA ALA A 323 -16.32 12.16 18.32
C ALA A 323 -16.16 13.61 17.86
N GLU A 324 -14.92 14.06 17.78
CA GLU A 324 -14.50 15.40 17.35
C GLU A 324 -14.96 15.67 15.92
N PHE A 325 -14.62 14.76 14.98
CA PHE A 325 -15.12 14.86 13.61
C PHE A 325 -16.66 14.83 13.56
N ASN A 326 -17.32 13.95 14.31
CA ASN A 326 -18.79 13.87 14.32
C ASN A 326 -19.48 15.16 14.81
N ALA A 327 -18.79 15.99 15.59
CA ALA A 327 -19.27 17.28 16.05
C ALA A 327 -18.91 18.44 15.09
N SER A 328 -18.03 18.21 14.11
CA SER A 328 -17.52 19.23 13.20
C SER A 328 -18.52 19.68 12.11
N PRO A 329 -18.36 20.88 11.55
CA PRO A 329 -19.10 21.32 10.38
C PRO A 329 -18.93 20.39 9.17
N ALA A 330 -17.73 19.85 8.92
CA ALA A 330 -17.48 18.95 7.80
C ALA A 330 -18.29 17.65 7.89
N PHE A 331 -18.55 17.13 9.10
CA PHE A 331 -19.45 15.98 9.25
C PHE A 331 -20.86 16.28 8.74
N GLY A 332 -21.36 17.51 8.88
CA GLY A 332 -22.64 17.92 8.30
C GLY A 332 -22.69 17.85 6.77
N LEU A 333 -21.52 17.88 6.11
CA LEU A 333 -21.41 17.81 4.65
C LEU A 333 -21.31 16.38 4.13
N VAL A 334 -20.53 15.51 4.79
CA VAL A 334 -20.21 14.16 4.27
C VAL A 334 -20.75 13.00 5.12
N GLY A 335 -21.18 13.28 6.35
CA GLY A 335 -21.56 12.28 7.36
C GLY A 335 -20.38 11.38 7.76
N ARG A 336 -20.62 10.37 8.61
CA ARG A 336 -19.55 9.50 9.13
C ARG A 336 -18.89 8.63 8.04
N PRO A 337 -17.55 8.66 7.92
CA PRO A 337 -16.77 7.64 7.21
C PRO A 337 -16.69 6.30 7.96
N SER A 338 -16.68 5.20 7.21
CA SER A 338 -16.48 3.85 7.76
C SER A 338 -14.98 3.55 7.91
N VAL A 339 -14.31 4.11 8.94
CA VAL A 339 -12.85 3.95 9.18
C VAL A 339 -12.50 3.80 10.68
N VAL A 340 -13.31 3.07 11.44
CA VAL A 340 -13.07 2.84 12.89
C VAL A 340 -11.74 2.07 13.10
N ALA A 341 -11.03 2.33 14.20
CA ALA A 341 -9.77 1.65 14.51
C ALA A 341 -9.91 0.11 14.47
N GLY A 342 -9.01 -0.55 13.75
CA GLY A 342 -9.03 -2.00 13.53
C GLY A 342 -10.12 -2.49 12.56
N SER A 343 -10.90 -1.59 11.96
CA SER A 343 -11.81 -1.95 10.86
C SER A 343 -11.05 -2.17 9.56
N ASP A 344 -11.64 -2.99 8.67
CA ASP A 344 -11.06 -3.31 7.37
C ASP A 344 -10.78 -2.10 6.50
N ASN A 345 -11.67 -1.12 6.53
CA ASN A 345 -11.51 0.09 5.73
C ASN A 345 -10.37 0.95 6.27
N ALA A 346 -10.19 1.08 7.59
CA ALA A 346 -9.09 1.87 8.14
C ALA A 346 -7.71 1.31 7.75
N GLU A 347 -7.54 -0.01 7.78
CA GLU A 347 -6.27 -0.65 7.40
C GLU A 347 -6.05 -0.64 5.88
N ARG A 348 -7.10 -0.87 5.08
CA ARG A 348 -7.02 -0.74 3.61
C ARG A 348 -6.61 0.68 3.18
N ILE A 349 -7.22 1.71 3.78
CA ILE A 349 -6.84 3.10 3.50
C ILE A 349 -5.40 3.36 3.90
N LEU A 350 -4.95 2.82 5.04
CA LEU A 350 -3.56 2.93 5.46
C LEU A 350 -2.60 2.31 4.43
N ASP A 351 -2.87 1.08 3.98
CA ASP A 351 -2.05 0.40 2.98
C ASP A 351 -1.95 1.23 1.68
N PHE A 352 -3.07 1.82 1.23
CA PHE A 352 -3.07 2.70 0.06
C PHE A 352 -2.25 3.97 0.27
N LEU A 353 -2.43 4.68 1.38
CA LEU A 353 -1.71 5.94 1.64
C LEU A 353 -0.22 5.72 1.88
N GLU A 354 0.17 4.58 2.48
CA GLU A 354 1.57 4.15 2.58
C GLU A 354 2.21 3.87 1.21
N ALA A 355 1.39 3.53 0.20
CA ALA A 355 1.85 3.27 -1.15
C ALA A 355 2.12 4.54 -1.98
N LEU A 356 1.60 5.71 -1.58
CA LEU A 356 1.72 6.98 -2.32
C LEU A 356 3.11 7.63 -2.18
N VAL A 357 4.16 6.84 -2.19
CA VAL A 357 5.58 7.23 -2.19
C VAL A 357 6.23 6.69 -3.46
N GLU A 358 7.25 7.38 -3.99
CA GLU A 358 7.85 6.97 -5.25
C GLU A 358 8.50 5.58 -5.21
N PRO A 359 8.16 4.68 -6.16
CA PRO A 359 8.99 3.53 -6.47
C PRO A 359 10.19 3.99 -7.31
N TRP A 360 11.39 4.01 -6.72
CA TRP A 360 12.62 4.51 -7.35
C TRP A 360 13.08 3.68 -8.57
N THR A 361 12.51 3.95 -9.76
CA THR A 361 13.03 3.77 -11.15
C THR A 361 11.89 3.35 -12.10
N VAL A 362 11.46 4.21 -13.03
CA VAL A 362 10.47 3.88 -14.08
C VAL A 362 11.14 3.84 -15.45
N CYS A 363 11.00 2.73 -16.18
CA CYS A 363 11.33 2.64 -17.60
C CYS A 363 10.02 2.67 -18.42
N ALA A 364 9.75 3.80 -19.10
CA ALA A 364 8.64 3.94 -20.04
C ALA A 364 9.06 3.60 -21.48
N ALA A 365 8.09 3.42 -22.38
CA ALA A 365 8.33 3.10 -23.79
C ALA A 365 9.33 4.08 -24.45
N GLY A 366 10.46 3.55 -24.94
CA GLY A 366 11.57 4.34 -25.51
C GLY A 366 12.94 4.05 -24.89
N CYS A 367 13.01 3.28 -23.81
CA CYS A 367 14.29 2.80 -23.28
C CYS A 367 14.98 1.83 -24.25
N ASP A 368 16.25 2.07 -24.59
CA ASP A 368 17.11 1.07 -25.21
C ASP A 368 17.23 -0.14 -24.26
N PHE A 369 17.08 -1.36 -24.78
CA PHE A 369 17.18 -2.59 -23.97
C PHE A 369 18.58 -2.82 -23.39
N ASN A 370 19.63 -2.27 -24.01
CA ASN A 370 20.95 -2.20 -23.39
C ASN A 370 20.90 -1.36 -22.11
N ASN A 371 20.03 -0.35 -22.04
CA ASN A 371 19.79 0.45 -20.84
C ASN A 371 18.95 -0.27 -19.79
N ILE A 372 18.06 -1.21 -20.10
CA ILE A 372 17.32 -1.96 -19.05
C ILE A 372 18.28 -2.89 -18.29
N GLN A 373 19.13 -3.63 -19.00
CA GLN A 373 20.16 -4.46 -18.35
C GLN A 373 21.19 -3.60 -17.61
N THR A 374 21.54 -2.42 -18.16
CA THR A 374 22.40 -1.45 -17.47
C THR A 374 21.72 -0.87 -16.23
N ALA A 375 20.44 -0.49 -16.31
CA ALA A 375 19.63 0.00 -15.19
C ALA A 375 19.56 -1.05 -14.08
N LEU A 376 19.21 -2.30 -14.43
CA LEU A 376 19.24 -3.45 -13.51
C LEU A 376 20.60 -3.66 -12.84
N ASN A 377 21.70 -3.31 -13.51
CA ASN A 377 23.06 -3.40 -12.98
C ASN A 377 23.47 -2.17 -12.13
N THR A 378 22.78 -1.04 -12.26
CA THR A 378 23.07 0.21 -11.54
C THR A 378 22.10 0.51 -10.40
N VAL A 379 21.01 -0.25 -10.25
CA VAL A 379 20.01 -0.04 -9.19
C VAL A 379 20.66 -0.20 -7.80
N PRO A 380 20.62 0.83 -6.94
CA PRO A 380 21.09 0.76 -5.56
C PRO A 380 20.33 -0.27 -4.71
N ASN A 381 20.93 -0.65 -3.59
CA ASN A 381 20.34 -1.64 -2.68
C ASN A 381 19.02 -1.13 -2.07
N GLY A 382 17.90 -1.80 -2.37
CA GLY A 382 16.59 -1.52 -1.75
C GLY A 382 15.55 -0.90 -2.70
N ASP A 383 15.93 -0.56 -3.92
CA ASP A 383 15.08 0.14 -4.87
C ASP A 383 14.22 -0.82 -5.74
N SER A 384 13.20 -0.26 -6.38
CA SER A 384 12.22 -1.01 -7.18
C SER A 384 12.22 -0.53 -8.64
N ILE A 385 12.11 -1.44 -9.60
CA ILE A 385 12.10 -1.09 -11.03
C ILE A 385 10.72 -1.38 -11.60
N THR A 386 10.11 -0.33 -12.16
CA THR A 386 8.83 -0.43 -12.86
C THR A 386 9.08 -0.45 -14.37
N ILE A 387 8.56 -1.48 -15.06
CA ILE A 387 8.64 -1.61 -16.52
C ILE A 387 7.23 -1.42 -17.10
N ILE A 388 7.01 -0.37 -17.91
CA ILE A 388 5.69 -0.04 -18.45
C ILE A 388 5.73 -0.08 -19.98
N GLY A 389 4.98 -1.02 -20.59
CA GLY A 389 4.81 -1.12 -22.05
C GLY A 389 4.92 -2.54 -22.61
N ASN A 390 4.64 -2.69 -23.91
CA ASN A 390 4.84 -3.94 -24.64
C ASN A 390 6.26 -3.96 -25.23
N PHE A 391 7.02 -5.02 -24.96
CA PHE A 391 8.43 -5.09 -25.30
C PHE A 391 8.81 -6.46 -25.85
N ASP A 392 9.52 -6.47 -26.98
CA ASP A 392 10.21 -7.68 -27.46
C ASP A 392 11.58 -7.79 -26.78
N ILE A 393 11.84 -8.91 -26.12
CA ILE A 393 13.08 -9.18 -25.39
C ILE A 393 13.91 -10.21 -26.16
N SER A 394 15.10 -9.79 -26.58
CA SER A 394 16.07 -10.64 -27.30
C SER A 394 17.25 -11.09 -26.44
N ALA A 395 17.43 -10.51 -25.25
CA ALA A 395 18.48 -10.83 -24.28
C ALA A 395 17.87 -11.06 -22.88
N PRO A 396 18.41 -12.00 -22.07
CA PRO A 396 17.91 -12.24 -20.72
C PRO A 396 17.97 -10.98 -19.84
N LEU A 397 16.90 -10.69 -19.11
CA LEU A 397 16.92 -9.76 -17.98
C LEU A 397 17.60 -10.46 -16.80
N VAL A 398 18.86 -10.11 -16.54
CA VAL A 398 19.61 -10.64 -15.41
C VAL A 398 19.58 -9.61 -14.29
N ALA A 399 19.01 -9.99 -13.15
CA ALA A 399 18.98 -9.15 -11.96
C ALA A 399 19.93 -9.72 -10.90
N GLY A 400 20.85 -8.90 -10.37
CA GLY A 400 21.65 -9.23 -9.18
C GLY A 400 23.18 -9.43 -9.35
N GLY A 401 23.83 -8.64 -10.20
CA GLY A 401 25.29 -8.73 -10.41
C GLY A 401 26.19 -8.16 -9.31
N ASN A 402 25.72 -7.23 -8.45
CA ASN A 402 26.61 -6.40 -7.60
C ASN A 402 26.11 -6.16 -6.15
N GLY A 403 25.55 -7.17 -5.47
CA GLY A 403 25.21 -7.04 -4.05
C GLY A 403 23.86 -6.36 -3.72
N ALA A 404 22.96 -6.27 -4.70
CA ALA A 404 21.57 -5.83 -4.53
C ALA A 404 20.83 -6.66 -3.46
N SER A 405 20.30 -6.01 -2.42
CA SER A 405 19.60 -6.64 -1.29
C SER A 405 18.14 -7.03 -1.60
N SER A 406 17.48 -6.30 -2.50
CA SER A 406 16.09 -6.53 -2.94
C SER A 406 15.88 -5.93 -4.34
N VAL A 407 15.24 -6.66 -5.27
CA VAL A 407 14.85 -6.15 -6.60
C VAL A 407 13.37 -6.45 -6.85
N VAL A 408 12.56 -5.43 -7.20
CA VAL A 408 11.16 -5.62 -7.61
C VAL A 408 11.02 -5.35 -9.10
N ILE A 409 10.39 -6.26 -9.84
CA ILE A 409 10.04 -6.10 -11.27
C ILE A 409 8.52 -6.17 -11.37
N TYR A 410 7.90 -5.09 -11.86
CA TYR A 410 6.46 -4.97 -12.01
C TYR A 410 6.06 -4.37 -13.36
N SER A 411 4.88 -4.73 -13.87
CA SER A 411 4.23 -4.13 -15.03
C SER A 411 2.71 -4.08 -14.80
N SER A 412 2.10 -2.91 -15.01
CA SER A 412 0.64 -2.76 -14.86
C SER A 412 -0.15 -3.24 -16.07
N ASN A 413 0.45 -3.24 -17.28
CA ASN A 413 -0.27 -3.52 -18.55
C ASN A 413 0.62 -4.05 -19.70
N GLY A 414 1.89 -4.34 -19.46
CA GLY A 414 2.87 -4.67 -20.49
C GLY A 414 3.03 -6.17 -20.76
N THR A 415 3.03 -6.56 -22.03
CA THR A 415 3.47 -7.89 -22.47
C THR A 415 4.96 -7.85 -22.77
N LEU A 416 5.73 -8.71 -22.11
CA LEU A 416 7.09 -9.02 -22.51
C LEU A 416 7.05 -10.25 -23.40
N ASN A 417 7.55 -10.12 -24.64
CA ASN A 417 7.58 -11.20 -25.62
C ASN A 417 9.02 -11.64 -25.90
N TRP A 418 9.34 -12.91 -25.66
CA TRP A 418 10.66 -13.45 -25.92
C TRP A 418 10.87 -13.75 -27.41
N VAL A 419 11.94 -13.16 -27.98
CA VAL A 419 12.41 -13.36 -29.36
C VAL A 419 13.88 -13.79 -29.44
N GLY A 420 14.54 -14.05 -28.30
CA GLY A 420 15.96 -14.39 -28.23
C GLY A 420 16.29 -15.85 -28.61
N GLY A 421 17.59 -16.21 -28.56
CA GLY A 421 18.12 -17.48 -29.07
C GLY A 421 17.74 -18.74 -28.27
N PRO A 422 18.01 -19.95 -28.80
CA PRO A 422 17.69 -21.22 -28.12
C PRO A 422 18.47 -21.43 -26.82
N ASN A 423 17.92 -22.23 -25.91
CA ASN A 423 18.45 -22.54 -24.56
C ASN A 423 18.61 -21.32 -23.63
N SER A 424 17.79 -20.30 -23.84
CA SER A 424 17.85 -19.04 -23.10
C SER A 424 16.89 -18.99 -21.90
N ARG A 425 17.00 -17.91 -21.13
CA ARG A 425 16.11 -17.56 -20.02
C ARG A 425 15.65 -16.12 -20.20
N MET A 426 14.40 -15.81 -19.93
CA MET A 426 13.87 -14.46 -20.11
C MET A 426 14.16 -13.57 -18.91
N ILE A 427 13.89 -14.04 -17.69
CA ILE A 427 14.24 -13.38 -16.43
C ILE A 427 15.11 -14.33 -15.61
N SER A 428 16.22 -13.82 -15.08
CA SER A 428 17.13 -14.60 -14.25
C SER A 428 17.49 -13.83 -12.98
N PRO A 429 16.79 -14.12 -11.88
CA PRO A 429 17.25 -13.78 -10.55
C PRO A 429 18.60 -14.46 -10.26
N GLN A 430 19.63 -13.66 -9.96
CA GLN A 430 20.95 -14.10 -9.55
C GLN A 430 21.36 -13.36 -8.25
N GLY A 431 22.28 -13.93 -7.48
CA GLY A 431 22.80 -13.28 -6.25
C GLY A 431 22.11 -13.69 -4.94
N GLY A 432 22.50 -13.05 -3.83
CA GLY A 432 22.05 -13.39 -2.48
C GLY A 432 20.89 -12.55 -1.91
N GLY A 433 20.48 -11.48 -2.61
CA GLY A 433 19.36 -10.62 -2.18
C GLY A 433 17.98 -11.20 -2.49
N ASN A 434 16.95 -10.62 -1.87
CA ASN A 434 15.56 -10.96 -2.14
C ASN A 434 15.12 -10.43 -3.52
N MET A 435 14.11 -11.03 -4.13
CA MET A 435 13.58 -10.55 -5.41
C MET A 435 12.07 -10.71 -5.45
N THR A 436 11.36 -9.77 -6.07
CA THR A 436 9.91 -9.85 -6.31
C THR A 436 9.62 -9.63 -7.79
N ILE A 437 8.89 -10.55 -8.40
CA ILE A 437 8.42 -10.48 -9.80
C ILE A 437 6.89 -10.49 -9.74
N LEU A 438 6.26 -9.37 -10.12
CA LEU A 438 4.83 -9.15 -9.93
C LEU A 438 4.14 -8.73 -11.23
N GLY A 439 2.98 -9.31 -11.52
CA GLY A 439 2.05 -8.74 -12.52
C GLY A 439 2.51 -8.82 -13.98
N LEU A 440 3.56 -9.59 -14.30
CA LEU A 440 4.09 -9.63 -15.66
C LEU A 440 3.29 -10.55 -16.56
N LYS A 441 3.08 -10.13 -17.82
CA LYS A 441 2.64 -11.02 -18.89
C LYS A 441 3.82 -11.42 -19.77
N LEU A 442 4.29 -12.65 -19.60
CA LEU A 442 5.40 -13.25 -20.32
C LEU A 442 4.87 -14.17 -21.42
N THR A 443 5.29 -13.93 -22.65
CA THR A 443 4.95 -14.78 -23.80
C THR A 443 6.20 -15.15 -24.58
N CYS A 444 6.17 -16.29 -25.26
CA CYS A 444 7.25 -16.71 -26.14
C CYS A 444 6.75 -16.83 -27.59
N SER A 445 7.45 -16.17 -28.52
CA SER A 445 7.15 -16.24 -29.96
C SER A 445 8.25 -16.89 -30.79
N ALA A 446 9.47 -17.05 -30.26
CA ALA A 446 10.57 -17.73 -30.94
C ALA A 446 11.40 -18.60 -29.97
N ASN A 447 11.94 -19.72 -30.48
CA ASN A 447 12.81 -20.65 -29.74
C ASN A 447 12.20 -21.23 -28.45
N CYS A 448 10.87 -21.27 -28.40
CA CYS A 448 10.11 -21.57 -27.19
C CYS A 448 10.35 -22.96 -26.63
N ALA A 449 10.57 -23.96 -27.50
CA ALA A 449 10.86 -25.35 -27.12
C ALA A 449 12.12 -25.54 -26.26
N THR A 450 12.95 -24.50 -26.09
CA THR A 450 14.18 -24.57 -25.29
C THR A 450 14.31 -23.44 -24.26
N THR A 451 13.33 -22.54 -24.19
CA THR A 451 13.44 -21.30 -23.42
C THR A 451 12.71 -21.42 -22.08
N THR A 452 13.35 -20.92 -21.02
CA THR A 452 12.75 -20.76 -19.70
C THR A 452 12.23 -19.32 -19.52
N ALA A 453 11.02 -19.12 -18.99
CA ALA A 453 10.54 -17.77 -18.68
C ALA A 453 11.28 -17.18 -17.47
N ILE A 454 11.21 -17.82 -16.30
CA ILE A 454 11.90 -17.37 -15.08
C ILE A 454 12.87 -18.45 -14.60
N ARG A 455 14.17 -18.13 -14.49
CA ARG A 455 15.17 -19.02 -13.90
C ARG A 455 15.72 -18.46 -12.59
N ALA A 456 15.19 -18.96 -11.47
CA ALA A 456 15.64 -18.67 -10.12
C ALA A 456 16.94 -19.42 -9.80
N SER A 457 18.06 -18.68 -9.68
CA SER A 457 19.40 -19.28 -9.54
C SER A 457 20.24 -18.71 -8.39
N GLY A 458 19.66 -17.83 -7.56
CA GLY A 458 20.33 -17.16 -6.45
C GLY A 458 20.28 -17.90 -5.10
N ASN A 459 20.75 -17.24 -4.04
CA ASN A 459 20.70 -17.74 -2.65
C ASN A 459 19.67 -16.98 -1.79
N GLY A 460 18.97 -15.98 -2.34
CA GLY A 460 17.97 -15.18 -1.63
C GLY A 460 16.53 -15.68 -1.80
N ARG A 461 15.58 -14.99 -1.15
CA ARG A 461 14.13 -15.28 -1.26
C ARG A 461 13.56 -14.62 -2.52
N ILE A 462 12.92 -15.39 -3.39
CA ILE A 462 12.34 -14.93 -4.66
C ILE A 462 10.82 -15.08 -4.61
N LEU A 463 10.10 -13.97 -4.65
CA LEU A 463 8.65 -13.92 -4.75
C LEU A 463 8.23 -13.75 -6.22
N ILE A 464 7.37 -14.64 -6.72
CA ILE A 464 6.80 -14.60 -8.06
C ILE A 464 5.29 -14.55 -7.89
N LYS A 465 4.67 -13.38 -8.08
CA LYS A 465 3.25 -13.12 -7.78
C LYS A 465 2.46 -12.65 -9.00
N ASN A 466 1.24 -13.16 -9.22
CA ASN A 466 0.27 -12.62 -10.20
C ASN A 466 0.80 -12.48 -11.64
N ASN A 467 1.71 -13.35 -12.09
CA ASN A 467 2.25 -13.32 -13.46
C ASN A 467 1.44 -14.23 -14.38
N SER A 468 1.31 -13.86 -15.66
CA SER A 468 0.82 -14.71 -16.74
C SER A 468 2.02 -15.18 -17.58
N ILE A 469 2.28 -16.48 -17.63
CA ILE A 469 3.44 -17.08 -18.32
C ILE A 469 2.94 -18.11 -19.32
N THR A 470 3.15 -17.85 -20.61
CA THR A 470 2.58 -18.67 -21.68
C THR A 470 3.57 -19.05 -22.77
N GLY A 471 3.54 -20.32 -23.17
CA GLY A 471 4.20 -20.82 -24.37
C GLY A 471 5.69 -21.12 -24.24
N PHE A 472 6.24 -21.24 -23.02
CA PHE A 472 7.67 -21.54 -22.81
C PHE A 472 7.94 -23.04 -22.66
N ASN A 473 9.19 -23.47 -22.80
CA ASN A 473 9.58 -24.82 -22.42
C ASN A 473 9.45 -25.02 -20.91
N ARG A 474 9.88 -24.02 -20.12
CA ARG A 474 9.75 -24.03 -18.67
C ARG A 474 9.19 -22.69 -18.22
N ALA A 475 8.11 -22.68 -17.44
CA ALA A 475 7.59 -21.43 -16.90
C ALA A 475 8.51 -20.93 -15.78
N ILE A 476 8.73 -21.74 -14.74
CA ILE A 476 9.59 -21.41 -13.60
C ILE A 476 10.61 -22.53 -13.37
N ASP A 477 11.89 -22.19 -13.41
CA ASP A 477 13.04 -23.11 -13.29
C ASP A 477 13.89 -22.70 -12.09
N ILE A 478 14.01 -23.57 -11.09
CA ILE A 478 14.72 -23.31 -9.84
C ILE A 478 16.01 -24.11 -9.86
N THR A 479 17.13 -23.42 -10.03
CA THR A 479 18.42 -24.05 -10.28
C THR A 479 19.48 -23.78 -9.22
N GLY A 480 19.17 -22.95 -8.20
CA GLY A 480 20.06 -22.65 -7.07
C GLY A 480 19.35 -22.85 -5.72
N PRO A 481 20.03 -22.60 -4.58
CA PRO A 481 19.48 -22.83 -3.23
C PRO A 481 18.48 -21.73 -2.81
N SER A 482 17.78 -21.12 -3.76
CA SER A 482 16.83 -20.03 -3.51
C SER A 482 15.62 -20.51 -2.70
N GLU A 483 15.03 -19.62 -1.90
CA GLU A 483 13.68 -19.80 -1.36
C GLU A 483 12.67 -19.13 -2.31
N VAL A 484 11.95 -19.91 -3.10
CA VAL A 484 10.99 -19.39 -4.08
C VAL A 484 9.57 -19.45 -3.52
N ILE A 485 8.84 -18.34 -3.58
CA ILE A 485 7.41 -18.30 -3.31
C ILE A 485 6.70 -17.93 -4.61
N ALA A 486 5.89 -18.84 -5.15
CA ALA A 486 5.14 -18.61 -6.38
C ALA A 486 3.65 -18.54 -6.07
N LYS A 487 3.00 -17.39 -6.21
CA LYS A 487 1.59 -17.23 -5.83
C LYS A 487 0.73 -16.49 -6.85
N GLY A 488 -0.50 -16.93 -7.10
CA GLY A 488 -1.41 -16.21 -7.98
C GLY A 488 -1.07 -16.20 -9.47
N ASN A 489 -0.09 -16.98 -9.92
CA ASN A 489 0.37 -16.96 -11.31
C ASN A 489 -0.51 -17.84 -12.21
N THR A 490 -0.64 -17.46 -13.47
CA THR A 490 -1.22 -18.29 -14.53
C THR A 490 -0.12 -18.83 -15.44
N LEU A 491 0.13 -20.13 -15.41
CA LEU A 491 1.13 -20.85 -16.19
C LEU A 491 0.42 -21.72 -17.24
N ALA A 492 0.31 -21.22 -18.47
CA ALA A 492 -0.46 -21.87 -19.54
C ALA A 492 0.42 -22.31 -20.72
N ASP A 493 0.13 -23.46 -21.31
CA ASP A 493 0.76 -23.93 -22.56
C ASP A 493 2.30 -23.98 -22.50
N ASN A 494 2.85 -24.24 -21.31
CA ASN A 494 4.28 -24.43 -21.11
C ASN A 494 4.59 -25.93 -21.11
N THR A 495 5.68 -26.38 -21.74
CA THR A 495 6.04 -27.82 -21.70
C THR A 495 6.16 -28.32 -20.26
N THR A 496 6.86 -27.55 -19.42
CA THR A 496 6.98 -27.76 -17.99
C THR A 496 6.48 -26.54 -17.22
N GLY A 497 5.57 -26.73 -16.25
CA GLY A 497 5.14 -25.66 -15.35
C GLY A 497 6.27 -25.24 -14.41
N PHE A 498 6.61 -26.12 -13.48
CA PHE A 498 7.71 -25.93 -12.53
C PHE A 498 8.83 -26.96 -12.75
N GLN A 499 10.07 -26.50 -12.85
CA GLN A 499 11.25 -27.35 -12.76
C GLN A 499 12.03 -26.98 -11.50
N GLN A 500 12.38 -27.97 -10.70
CA GLN A 500 13.25 -27.81 -9.54
C GLN A 500 14.48 -28.71 -9.65
N ILE A 501 15.64 -28.08 -9.63
CA ILE A 501 16.93 -28.76 -9.51
C ILE A 501 17.41 -28.66 -8.06
N ASP A 502 17.28 -27.51 -7.41
CA ASP A 502 17.68 -27.26 -6.02
C ASP A 502 16.76 -26.23 -5.31
N GLY A 503 16.99 -25.95 -4.03
CA GLY A 503 16.31 -24.88 -3.26
C GLY A 503 14.96 -25.28 -2.67
N THR A 504 14.16 -24.30 -2.26
CA THR A 504 12.79 -24.51 -1.77
C THR A 504 11.78 -23.79 -2.65
N ILE A 505 10.61 -24.40 -2.87
CA ILE A 505 9.48 -23.75 -3.54
C ILE A 505 8.21 -23.85 -2.70
N ASP A 506 7.56 -22.71 -2.54
CA ASP A 506 6.32 -22.53 -1.85
C ASP A 506 5.27 -21.95 -2.82
N ALA A 507 4.55 -22.83 -3.53
CA ALA A 507 3.62 -22.44 -4.57
C ALA A 507 2.15 -22.64 -4.20
N TYR A 508 1.31 -21.62 -4.39
CA TYR A 508 -0.11 -21.65 -4.04
C TYR A 508 -0.92 -20.65 -4.85
N ALA A 509 -2.23 -20.86 -4.96
CA ALA A 509 -3.15 -20.02 -5.72
C ALA A 509 -2.75 -19.81 -7.20
N ASN A 510 -1.92 -20.69 -7.77
CA ASN A 510 -1.54 -20.60 -9.19
C ASN A 510 -2.52 -21.40 -10.07
N ASN A 511 -2.79 -20.91 -11.27
CA ASN A 511 -3.48 -21.61 -12.35
C ASN A 511 -2.47 -22.23 -13.30
N ILE A 512 -2.42 -23.57 -13.38
CA ILE A 512 -1.41 -24.28 -14.16
C ILE A 512 -2.15 -25.18 -15.15
N SER A 513 -1.95 -24.99 -16.45
CA SER A 513 -2.70 -25.71 -17.48
C SER A 513 -1.93 -25.88 -18.79
N GLY A 514 -2.35 -26.82 -19.63
CA GLY A 514 -1.79 -27.01 -20.98
C GLY A 514 -0.33 -27.47 -21.00
N TYR A 515 0.12 -28.15 -19.95
CA TYR A 515 1.50 -28.63 -19.81
C TYR A 515 1.67 -30.10 -20.16
N ALA A 516 2.91 -30.48 -20.52
CA ALA A 516 3.30 -31.90 -20.58
C ALA A 516 3.79 -32.41 -19.22
N ILE A 517 4.43 -31.54 -18.43
CA ILE A 517 4.97 -31.86 -17.11
C ILE A 517 4.59 -30.73 -16.13
N ALA A 518 3.72 -31.00 -15.17
CA ALA A 518 3.29 -29.99 -14.21
C ALA A 518 4.44 -29.51 -13.30
N TYR A 519 5.17 -30.49 -12.76
CA TYR A 519 6.31 -30.30 -11.89
C TYR A 519 7.36 -31.39 -12.15
N SER A 520 8.64 -31.04 -12.16
CA SER A 520 9.75 -31.98 -12.27
C SER A 520 10.83 -31.64 -11.26
N GLN A 521 11.23 -32.62 -10.44
CA GLN A 521 12.40 -32.52 -9.57
C GLN A 521 13.54 -33.38 -10.11
N THR A 522 14.77 -32.86 -10.15
CA THR A 522 15.93 -33.59 -10.70
C THR A 522 16.99 -33.96 -9.67
N VAL A 523 17.21 -33.17 -8.62
CA VAL A 523 18.30 -33.42 -7.65
C VAL A 523 17.84 -33.34 -6.19
N SER A 524 17.73 -32.14 -5.61
CA SER A 524 17.39 -31.92 -4.20
C SER A 524 16.40 -30.75 -4.06
N GLY A 525 15.77 -30.63 -2.90
CA GLY A 525 14.91 -29.47 -2.59
C GLY A 525 13.59 -29.85 -1.94
N THR A 526 12.96 -28.87 -1.31
CA THR A 526 11.65 -29.00 -0.68
C THR A 526 10.62 -28.28 -1.52
N ALA A 527 9.52 -28.95 -1.84
CA ALA A 527 8.43 -28.37 -2.59
C ALA A 527 7.13 -28.43 -1.77
N ASN A 528 6.46 -27.30 -1.64
CA ASN A 528 5.08 -27.22 -1.16
C ASN A 528 4.24 -26.63 -2.28
N LEU A 529 3.60 -27.52 -3.04
CA LEU A 529 2.82 -27.19 -4.22
C LEU A 529 1.34 -27.59 -4.05
N SER A 530 0.96 -27.94 -2.82
CA SER A 530 -0.35 -28.52 -2.55
C SER A 530 -1.44 -27.55 -2.95
N ASN A 531 -1.28 -26.24 -2.79
CA ASN A 531 -2.38 -25.29 -2.94
C ASN A 531 -2.55 -24.64 -4.33
N ASN A 532 -2.31 -25.37 -5.43
CA ASN A 532 -2.43 -24.85 -6.82
C ASN A 532 -3.54 -25.54 -7.62
N PHE A 533 -4.03 -24.88 -8.67
CA PHE A 533 -4.86 -25.48 -9.70
C PHE A 533 -4.02 -26.10 -10.82
N TRP A 534 -4.40 -27.29 -11.28
CA TRP A 534 -3.59 -28.15 -12.16
C TRP A 534 -4.27 -28.57 -13.48
N GLY A 535 -5.27 -27.84 -13.99
CA GLY A 535 -5.72 -27.96 -15.40
C GLY A 535 -5.84 -29.39 -16.01
N VAL A 536 -6.65 -30.27 -15.40
CA VAL A 536 -7.16 -31.63 -15.81
C VAL A 536 -6.25 -32.60 -16.60
N ALA A 537 -6.07 -33.87 -16.16
CA ALA A 537 -7.12 -34.90 -16.22
C ALA A 537 -7.30 -35.79 -14.95
N ILE A 538 -8.56 -36.17 -14.68
CA ILE A 538 -8.95 -37.16 -13.66
C ILE A 538 -8.25 -38.51 -13.95
N GLY A 539 -7.56 -39.06 -12.95
CA GLY A 539 -6.84 -40.34 -13.06
C GLY A 539 -5.34 -40.21 -13.35
N GLU A 540 -4.81 -39.00 -13.47
CA GLU A 540 -3.36 -38.78 -13.51
C GLU A 540 -2.77 -38.89 -12.09
N THR A 541 -1.64 -39.59 -11.98
CA THR A 541 -0.86 -39.61 -10.75
C THR A 541 -0.11 -38.28 -10.60
N PRO A 542 0.01 -37.70 -9.39
CA PRO A 542 0.85 -36.55 -9.14
C PRO A 542 2.24 -36.81 -9.71
N PRO A 543 2.91 -35.79 -10.26
CA PRO A 543 4.28 -35.91 -10.72
C PRO A 543 5.15 -36.51 -9.61
N ALA A 544 5.91 -37.55 -9.94
CA ALA A 544 6.80 -38.20 -8.99
C ALA A 544 7.77 -37.17 -8.39
N GLY A 545 7.90 -37.14 -7.06
CA GLY A 545 8.75 -36.19 -6.34
C GLY A 545 8.10 -34.84 -6.01
N SER A 546 6.86 -34.58 -6.45
CA SER A 546 6.15 -33.32 -6.14
C SER A 546 5.82 -33.11 -4.66
N GLY A 547 5.88 -34.17 -3.84
CA GLY A 547 5.43 -34.13 -2.45
C GLY A 547 3.92 -33.89 -2.29
N VAL A 548 3.19 -33.72 -3.40
CA VAL A 548 1.74 -33.54 -3.43
C VAL A 548 1.09 -34.91 -3.20
N PRO A 549 0.35 -35.11 -2.10
CA PRO A 549 -0.41 -36.34 -1.91
C PRO A 549 -1.39 -36.52 -3.08
N GLN A 550 -1.60 -37.76 -3.56
CA GLN A 550 -2.61 -38.07 -4.59
C GLN A 550 -3.98 -37.45 -4.24
N THR A 551 -4.34 -37.50 -2.96
CA THR A 551 -5.56 -36.89 -2.41
C THR A 551 -5.63 -35.37 -2.53
N ALA A 552 -4.50 -34.66 -2.55
CA ALA A 552 -4.43 -33.21 -2.75
C ALA A 552 -4.38 -32.84 -4.24
N TRP A 553 -3.80 -33.70 -5.07
CA TRP A 553 -3.79 -33.59 -6.53
C TRP A 553 -5.19 -33.78 -7.11
N ASP A 554 -5.86 -34.87 -6.74
CA ASP A 554 -7.23 -35.17 -7.15
C ASP A 554 -8.21 -34.10 -6.66
N ALA A 555 -7.86 -33.40 -5.57
CA ALA A 555 -8.69 -32.35 -4.98
C ALA A 555 -8.81 -31.04 -5.73
N ARG A 556 -7.96 -30.85 -6.73
CA ARG A 556 -7.77 -29.55 -7.35
C ARG A 556 -8.01 -29.60 -8.85
N LEU A 557 -8.79 -30.60 -9.25
CA LEU A 557 -9.34 -30.76 -10.57
C LEU A 557 -10.59 -29.87 -10.67
N ALA A 558 -10.76 -29.26 -11.85
CA ALA A 558 -11.95 -28.61 -12.38
C ALA A 558 -12.21 -27.09 -12.22
N ALA A 559 -11.46 -26.28 -11.46
CA ALA A 559 -11.70 -24.82 -11.44
C ALA A 559 -10.44 -23.94 -11.33
N ASN A 560 -10.31 -22.95 -12.22
CA ASN A 560 -9.27 -21.92 -12.10
C ASN A 560 -9.46 -21.13 -10.80
N VAL A 561 -8.37 -20.80 -10.12
CA VAL A 561 -8.31 -19.71 -9.14
C VAL A 561 -8.77 -18.43 -9.83
N VAL A 562 -9.87 -17.85 -9.35
CA VAL A 562 -10.43 -16.60 -9.86
C VAL A 562 -9.88 -15.43 -9.08
N GLU A 563 -9.93 -15.52 -7.75
CA GLU A 563 -9.40 -14.52 -6.85
C GLU A 563 -8.68 -15.20 -5.68
N TRP A 564 -7.72 -14.52 -5.07
CA TRP A 564 -7.03 -15.03 -3.89
C TRP A 564 -6.40 -13.88 -3.11
N THR A 565 -6.04 -14.15 -1.86
CA THR A 565 -5.31 -13.21 -0.99
C THR A 565 -4.53 -13.99 0.06
N ASP A 566 -3.41 -13.43 0.48
CA ASP A 566 -2.65 -13.85 1.63
C ASP A 566 -2.19 -12.63 2.43
N VAL A 567 -1.73 -12.84 3.67
CA VAL A 567 -1.11 -11.75 4.45
C VAL A 567 0.02 -11.09 3.65
N SER A 568 -0.09 -9.80 3.36
CA SER A 568 1.04 -9.04 2.80
C SER A 568 1.77 -8.15 3.83
N SER A 569 1.19 -7.86 5.01
CA SER A 569 1.85 -6.98 6.01
C SER A 569 1.73 -7.36 7.50
N ARG A 570 0.81 -8.25 7.93
CA ARG A 570 0.68 -8.72 9.35
C ARG A 570 0.28 -10.18 9.49
N THR A 571 1.08 -10.98 10.20
CA THR A 571 0.80 -12.41 10.42
C THR A 571 -0.60 -12.64 11.01
N GLY A 572 -1.27 -13.70 10.54
CA GLY A 572 -2.50 -14.20 11.13
C GLY A 572 -3.83 -13.59 10.70
N ARG A 573 -3.92 -12.81 9.61
CA ARG A 573 -5.24 -12.45 9.03
C ARG A 573 -5.22 -12.29 7.50
N ALA A 574 -6.15 -12.92 6.79
CA ALA A 574 -6.37 -12.75 5.35
C ALA A 574 -7.84 -12.40 5.06
N LYS A 575 -8.10 -11.61 4.02
CA LYS A 575 -9.46 -11.18 3.67
C LYS A 575 -9.66 -11.05 2.15
N LEU A 576 -10.59 -11.83 1.59
CA LEU A 576 -10.92 -11.85 0.16
C LEU A 576 -12.37 -11.38 -0.03
N GLY A 577 -12.57 -10.15 -0.49
CA GLY A 577 -13.92 -9.56 -0.54
C GLY A 577 -14.53 -9.51 0.87
N ALA A 578 -15.58 -10.30 1.11
CA ALA A 578 -16.23 -10.47 2.42
C ALA A 578 -15.87 -11.78 3.15
N ALA A 579 -15.03 -12.63 2.53
CA ALA A 579 -14.43 -13.80 3.16
C ALA A 579 -13.24 -13.42 4.04
N GLU A 580 -13.07 -14.10 5.17
CA GLU A 580 -12.02 -13.78 6.14
C GLU A 580 -11.46 -15.05 6.79
N LEU A 581 -10.17 -15.00 7.12
CA LEU A 581 -9.47 -16.02 7.89
C LEU A 581 -8.53 -15.33 8.88
N GLU A 582 -8.77 -15.52 10.16
CA GLU A 582 -8.00 -14.86 11.22
C GLU A 582 -7.55 -15.88 12.27
N SER A 583 -6.30 -15.80 12.72
CA SER A 583 -5.82 -16.57 13.86
C SER A 583 -6.02 -15.82 15.17
N ASN A 584 -6.35 -16.57 16.21
CA ASN A 584 -6.55 -16.06 17.57
C ASN A 584 -5.31 -15.36 18.17
N ASN A 585 -4.11 -15.72 17.70
CA ASN A 585 -2.83 -15.27 18.23
C ASN A 585 -1.98 -14.52 17.19
N ARG A 586 -2.56 -14.18 16.03
CA ARG A 586 -1.86 -13.53 14.91
C ARG A 586 -0.65 -14.32 14.39
N SER A 587 -0.63 -15.65 14.57
CA SER A 587 0.39 -16.54 14.04
C SER A 587 -0.03 -17.18 12.71
N GLY A 588 0.94 -17.61 11.91
CA GLY A 588 0.73 -18.23 10.60
C GLY A 588 0.43 -17.23 9.48
N VAL A 589 0.49 -17.73 8.25
CA VAL A 589 0.14 -16.97 7.04
C VAL A 589 -1.16 -17.56 6.49
N PRO A 590 -2.33 -17.01 6.85
CA PRO A 590 -3.60 -17.42 6.26
C PRO A 590 -3.65 -17.05 4.78
N VAL A 591 -4.33 -17.88 4.01
CA VAL A 591 -4.59 -17.69 2.59
C VAL A 591 -6.05 -18.05 2.31
N ILE A 592 -6.70 -17.23 1.48
CA ILE A 592 -8.05 -17.46 1.00
C ILE A 592 -8.00 -17.48 -0.52
N VAL A 593 -8.62 -18.49 -1.13
CA VAL A 593 -8.78 -18.64 -2.57
C VAL A 593 -10.26 -18.74 -2.90
N SER A 594 -10.72 -18.00 -3.91
CA SER A 594 -12.02 -18.19 -4.55
C SER A 594 -11.82 -18.83 -5.93
N TYR A 595 -12.52 -19.93 -6.18
CA TYR A 595 -12.60 -20.57 -7.49
C TYR A 595 -13.78 -20.04 -8.33
N GLY A 596 -14.51 -19.04 -7.80
CA GLY A 596 -15.74 -18.54 -8.40
C GLY A 596 -16.92 -19.48 -8.19
N ARG A 597 -17.97 -19.25 -8.99
CA ARG A 597 -19.27 -19.94 -8.92
C ARG A 597 -19.56 -20.70 -10.21
N SER A 598 -20.51 -21.63 -10.16
CA SER A 598 -21.03 -22.49 -11.26
C SER A 598 -20.50 -23.91 -11.30
N LEU A 599 -21.19 -24.75 -12.08
CA LEU A 599 -20.87 -26.16 -12.28
C LEU A 599 -19.45 -26.36 -12.84
N THR A 600 -18.97 -25.44 -13.69
CA THR A 600 -17.63 -25.53 -14.29
C THR A 600 -16.54 -25.08 -13.34
N ASN A 601 -16.90 -24.53 -12.18
CA ASN A 601 -15.95 -24.10 -11.15
C ASN A 601 -16.04 -24.99 -9.91
N ALA A 602 -16.77 -26.11 -9.99
CA ALA A 602 -16.87 -27.03 -8.90
C ALA A 602 -15.54 -27.75 -8.66
N PRO A 603 -15.02 -27.75 -7.43
CA PRO A 603 -13.92 -28.63 -7.04
C PRO A 603 -14.23 -30.08 -7.43
N PHE A 604 -13.22 -30.84 -7.88
CA PHE A 604 -13.32 -32.25 -8.27
C PHE A 604 -14.29 -32.57 -9.44
N ASP A 605 -14.82 -31.57 -10.14
CA ASP A 605 -15.95 -31.74 -11.08
C ASP A 605 -17.20 -32.33 -10.37
N THR A 606 -17.32 -32.07 -9.06
CA THR A 606 -18.44 -32.51 -8.21
C THR A 606 -19.22 -31.28 -7.71
N PRO A 607 -20.04 -30.65 -8.56
CA PRO A 607 -20.80 -29.49 -8.13
C PRO A 607 -21.78 -29.86 -7.02
N LEU A 608 -21.95 -28.95 -6.05
CA LEU A 608 -22.90 -29.07 -4.95
C LEU A 608 -24.33 -29.27 -5.43
N ASN A 609 -24.64 -28.74 -6.62
CA ASN A 609 -25.95 -28.84 -7.24
C ASN A 609 -25.83 -29.16 -8.74
N THR A 610 -26.95 -29.47 -9.37
CA THR A 610 -27.04 -29.69 -10.82
C THR A 610 -27.39 -28.41 -11.60
N SER A 611 -27.59 -27.29 -10.89
CA SER A 611 -27.97 -26.00 -11.47
C SER A 611 -27.18 -24.86 -10.82
N SER A 612 -26.40 -24.13 -11.61
CA SER A 612 -25.60 -23.00 -11.11
C SER A 612 -26.43 -21.87 -10.47
N THR A 613 -27.75 -21.82 -10.69
CA THR A 613 -28.65 -20.77 -10.19
C THR A 613 -29.01 -20.88 -8.71
N SER A 614 -28.68 -21.99 -8.03
CA SER A 614 -29.01 -22.23 -6.62
C SER A 614 -27.86 -22.01 -5.64
N MET A 615 -26.65 -21.74 -6.16
CA MET A 615 -25.46 -21.48 -5.34
C MET A 615 -25.57 -20.12 -4.64
N CYS A 616 -25.18 -20.10 -3.37
CA CYS A 616 -25.28 -18.92 -2.51
C CYS A 616 -23.91 -18.36 -2.09
N SER A 617 -22.81 -18.94 -2.56
CA SER A 617 -21.46 -18.39 -2.45
C SER A 617 -20.61 -18.89 -3.61
N ASP A 618 -19.42 -18.31 -3.76
CA ASP A 618 -18.35 -18.96 -4.53
C ASP A 618 -17.84 -20.19 -3.77
N TYR A 619 -17.05 -21.02 -4.46
CA TYR A 619 -16.24 -22.06 -3.82
C TYR A 619 -14.97 -21.43 -3.23
N TYR A 620 -14.85 -21.46 -1.90
CA TYR A 620 -13.69 -20.91 -1.19
C TYR A 620 -12.80 -22.02 -0.64
N GLU A 621 -11.49 -21.85 -0.74
CA GLU A 621 -10.51 -22.64 0.01
C GLU A 621 -9.78 -21.74 1.00
N TYR A 622 -9.64 -22.24 2.23
CA TYR A 622 -8.99 -21.54 3.32
C TYR A 622 -7.86 -22.40 3.86
N PHE A 623 -6.63 -21.93 3.77
CA PHE A 623 -5.47 -22.69 4.25
C PHE A 623 -4.44 -21.78 4.91
N VAL A 624 -3.43 -22.40 5.52
CA VAL A 624 -2.41 -21.72 6.30
C VAL A 624 -1.04 -22.15 5.80
N ARG A 625 -0.13 -21.19 5.72
CA ARG A 625 1.25 -21.36 5.28
C ARG A 625 2.22 -21.14 6.44
N GLY A 626 3.39 -21.75 6.31
CA GLY A 626 4.39 -21.83 7.38
C GLY A 626 3.98 -22.77 8.51
N THR A 627 4.67 -22.64 9.64
CA THR A 627 4.39 -23.39 10.87
C THR A 627 3.81 -22.42 11.89
N PRO A 628 2.47 -22.36 12.06
CA PRO A 628 1.86 -21.55 13.10
C PRO A 628 2.36 -21.97 14.49
N ALA A 629 2.31 -21.06 15.45
CA ALA A 629 2.61 -21.39 16.84
C ALA A 629 1.68 -22.48 17.39
N ASP A 630 2.14 -23.20 18.40
CA ASP A 630 1.32 -24.20 19.09
C ASP A 630 0.02 -23.56 19.61
N ASN A 631 -1.09 -24.32 19.55
CA ASN A 631 -2.45 -23.89 19.93
C ASN A 631 -3.04 -22.73 19.11
N THR A 632 -2.48 -22.42 17.93
CA THR A 632 -3.13 -21.50 16.99
C THR A 632 -4.47 -22.07 16.56
N THR A 633 -5.54 -21.30 16.76
CA THR A 633 -6.88 -21.60 16.24
C THR A 633 -7.34 -20.48 15.32
N TRP A 634 -8.26 -20.82 14.43
CA TRP A 634 -8.69 -19.93 13.36
C TRP A 634 -10.18 -19.63 13.43
N THR A 635 -10.51 -18.40 13.06
CA THR A 635 -11.87 -17.96 12.77
C THR A 635 -11.99 -17.76 11.27
N LEU A 636 -12.96 -18.42 10.67
CA LEU A 636 -13.29 -18.32 9.25
C LEU A 636 -14.64 -17.63 9.10
N LEU A 637 -14.72 -16.66 8.19
CA LEU A 637 -15.97 -16.07 7.72
C LEU A 637 -16.13 -16.35 6.22
N LEU A 638 -17.28 -16.92 5.85
CA LEU A 638 -17.65 -17.19 4.46
C LEU A 638 -18.87 -16.33 4.07
N PRO A 639 -18.76 -15.53 2.99
CA PRO A 639 -19.86 -14.69 2.54
C PRO A 639 -20.95 -15.51 1.87
N VAL A 640 -22.20 -15.07 2.09
CA VAL A 640 -23.38 -15.65 1.45
C VAL A 640 -24.11 -14.54 0.70
N ASP A 641 -24.55 -14.82 -0.52
CA ASP A 641 -25.29 -13.90 -1.37
C ASP A 641 -26.56 -13.43 -0.64
N ASN A 642 -26.74 -12.11 -0.51
CA ASN A 642 -27.86 -11.53 0.22
C ASN A 642 -29.12 -11.48 -0.65
N ASN A 643 -29.82 -12.61 -0.76
CA ASN A 643 -31.12 -12.68 -1.41
C ASN A 643 -32.09 -13.55 -0.59
N ALA A 644 -33.39 -13.46 -0.90
CA ALA A 644 -34.42 -14.13 -0.12
C ALA A 644 -34.22 -15.65 -0.02
N GLN A 645 -33.77 -16.30 -1.11
CA GLN A 645 -33.53 -17.73 -1.17
C GLN A 645 -32.32 -18.13 -0.31
N CYS A 646 -31.17 -17.49 -0.49
CA CYS A 646 -29.98 -17.77 0.30
C CYS A 646 -30.15 -17.44 1.79
N ASN A 647 -30.89 -16.38 2.11
CA ASN A 647 -31.18 -16.02 3.49
C ASN A 647 -32.11 -17.06 4.17
N ALA A 648 -33.16 -17.50 3.47
CA ALA A 648 -34.12 -18.45 4.01
C ALA A 648 -33.59 -19.89 4.02
N ASP A 649 -33.01 -20.35 2.92
CA ASP A 649 -32.71 -21.77 2.73
C ASP A 649 -31.31 -22.13 3.18
N VAL A 650 -30.36 -21.17 3.17
CA VAL A 650 -28.96 -21.44 3.46
C VAL A 650 -28.56 -20.91 4.82
N LEU A 651 -28.70 -19.59 5.05
CA LEU A 651 -28.33 -18.98 6.32
C LEU A 651 -29.21 -19.47 7.47
N SER A 652 -30.54 -19.45 7.33
CA SER A 652 -31.43 -19.84 8.43
C SER A 652 -31.29 -21.32 8.84
N GLN A 653 -30.84 -22.16 7.91
CA GLN A 653 -30.67 -23.60 8.10
C GLN A 653 -29.21 -24.00 8.39
N ASN A 654 -28.27 -23.05 8.52
CA ASN A 654 -26.85 -23.30 8.74
C ASN A 654 -26.19 -24.22 7.69
N ARG A 655 -26.54 -24.07 6.41
CA ARG A 655 -26.08 -24.95 5.33
C ARG A 655 -24.75 -24.52 4.72
N LEU A 656 -23.72 -24.52 5.55
CA LEU A 656 -22.35 -24.45 5.08
C LEU A 656 -21.87 -25.86 4.72
N MET A 657 -21.39 -26.03 3.49
CA MET A 657 -20.85 -27.29 2.99
C MET A 657 -19.33 -27.26 3.02
N THR A 658 -18.71 -28.40 3.29
CA THR A 658 -17.26 -28.60 3.26
C THR A 658 -16.91 -29.93 2.60
N VAL A 659 -15.72 -30.04 2.03
CA VAL A 659 -15.20 -31.30 1.51
C VAL A 659 -14.68 -32.14 2.69
N GLY A 660 -15.42 -33.16 3.10
CA GLY A 660 -15.04 -34.00 4.24
C GLY A 660 -13.83 -34.88 3.96
N SER A 661 -13.89 -35.64 2.86
CA SER A 661 -12.79 -36.48 2.41
C SER A 661 -12.67 -36.46 0.89
N THR A 662 -11.46 -36.17 0.41
CA THR A 662 -11.15 -36.24 -1.02
C THR A 662 -11.25 -37.67 -1.56
N ALA A 663 -11.16 -38.67 -0.68
CA ALA A 663 -11.38 -40.07 -1.03
C ALA A 663 -12.87 -40.38 -1.34
N ASP A 664 -13.81 -39.53 -0.95
CA ASP A 664 -15.23 -39.69 -1.28
C ASP A 664 -15.58 -39.00 -2.62
N CYS A 665 -14.69 -38.15 -3.13
CA CYS A 665 -14.80 -37.44 -4.41
C CYS A 665 -14.27 -38.29 -5.59
N THR A 666 -14.68 -39.56 -5.65
CA THR A 666 -14.13 -40.57 -6.59
C THR A 666 -14.59 -40.46 -8.05
N ALA A 667 -15.66 -39.69 -8.33
CA ALA A 667 -16.19 -39.52 -9.68
C ALA A 667 -16.93 -38.17 -9.82
N PRO A 668 -16.93 -37.56 -11.02
CA PRO A 668 -17.72 -36.35 -11.30
C PRO A 668 -19.18 -36.52 -10.90
N GLY A 669 -19.74 -35.47 -10.29
CA GLY A 669 -21.11 -35.47 -9.78
C GLY A 669 -21.39 -36.36 -8.55
N ASN A 670 -20.37 -36.91 -7.87
CA ASN A 670 -20.58 -37.66 -6.64
C ASN A 670 -20.96 -36.74 -5.46
N ALA A 671 -22.24 -36.79 -5.08
CA ALA A 671 -22.81 -36.08 -3.94
C ALA A 671 -22.13 -36.39 -2.59
N ALA A 672 -21.49 -37.55 -2.44
CA ALA A 672 -20.78 -37.94 -1.22
C ALA A 672 -19.48 -37.12 -0.97
N CYS A 673 -19.07 -36.27 -1.92
CA CYS A 673 -17.90 -35.41 -1.78
C CYS A 673 -18.11 -34.28 -0.75
N TRP A 674 -19.36 -33.89 -0.47
CA TRP A 674 -19.71 -32.72 0.34
C TRP A 674 -20.43 -33.10 1.62
N ASP A 675 -19.94 -32.59 2.74
CA ASP A 675 -20.50 -32.74 4.09
C ASP A 675 -20.96 -31.40 4.65
N LEU A 676 -21.89 -31.42 5.62
CA LEU A 676 -22.22 -30.22 6.40
C LEU A 676 -21.07 -29.85 7.34
N ALA A 677 -20.65 -28.60 7.31
CA ALA A 677 -19.61 -28.08 8.18
C ALA A 677 -20.11 -27.99 9.64
N ALA A 678 -19.42 -28.69 10.54
CA ALA A 678 -19.72 -28.68 11.97
C ALA A 678 -19.34 -27.33 12.63
N GLY A 679 -20.06 -26.96 13.69
CA GLY A 679 -19.74 -25.75 14.48
C GLY A 679 -20.07 -24.42 13.78
N THR A 680 -20.86 -24.47 12.70
CA THR A 680 -21.25 -23.28 11.92
C THR A 680 -22.22 -22.40 12.70
N SER A 681 -21.95 -21.10 12.72
CA SER A 681 -22.84 -20.05 13.21
C SER A 681 -23.06 -19.00 12.12
N VAL A 682 -24.10 -18.17 12.24
CA VAL A 682 -24.35 -17.06 11.32
C VAL A 682 -24.08 -15.73 12.01
N SER A 683 -23.30 -14.86 11.37
CA SER A 683 -22.96 -13.53 11.86
C SER A 683 -23.00 -12.53 10.72
N ALA A 684 -23.90 -11.53 10.81
CA ALA A 684 -24.04 -10.46 9.82
C ALA A 684 -24.14 -10.97 8.37
N GLY A 685 -25.02 -11.95 8.11
CA GLY A 685 -25.24 -12.51 6.76
C GLY A 685 -24.12 -13.42 6.25
N ARG A 686 -23.22 -13.87 7.13
CA ARG A 686 -22.07 -14.73 6.79
C ARG A 686 -22.06 -15.96 7.66
N PHE A 687 -21.49 -17.06 7.15
CA PHE A 687 -21.14 -18.19 8.00
C PHE A 687 -19.86 -17.91 8.77
N ARG A 688 -19.85 -18.28 10.05
CA ARG A 688 -18.74 -18.12 10.98
C ARG A 688 -18.41 -19.44 11.63
N LEU A 689 -17.16 -19.87 11.48
CA LEU A 689 -16.58 -21.01 12.19
C LEU A 689 -15.46 -20.48 13.08
N THR A 690 -15.45 -20.92 14.33
CA THR A 690 -14.43 -20.56 15.33
C THR A 690 -13.70 -21.81 15.78
N GLU A 691 -12.53 -21.62 16.39
CA GLU A 691 -11.72 -22.72 16.93
C GLU A 691 -11.31 -23.76 15.85
N VAL A 692 -11.26 -23.33 14.58
CA VAL A 692 -10.85 -24.19 13.47
C VAL A 692 -9.37 -24.49 13.62
N THR A 693 -8.99 -25.77 13.55
CA THR A 693 -7.58 -26.18 13.64
C THR A 693 -6.89 -26.01 12.30
N THR A 694 -5.58 -25.75 12.31
CA THR A 694 -4.76 -25.68 11.08
C THR A 694 -4.94 -26.92 10.20
N ALA A 695 -5.05 -28.11 10.80
CA ALA A 695 -5.26 -29.36 10.07
C ALA A 695 -6.62 -29.42 9.34
N SER A 696 -7.66 -28.79 9.88
CA SER A 696 -8.99 -28.71 9.26
C SER A 696 -8.98 -27.75 8.07
N LEU A 697 -8.20 -26.67 8.14
CA LEU A 697 -8.03 -25.72 7.04
C LEU A 697 -7.29 -26.34 5.85
N THR A 698 -6.28 -27.18 6.08
CA THR A 698 -5.57 -27.88 5.00
C THR A 698 -6.49 -28.72 4.09
N ARG A 699 -7.70 -29.07 4.56
CA ARG A 699 -8.71 -29.86 3.84
C ARG A 699 -9.96 -29.05 3.47
N GLY A 700 -10.05 -27.79 3.91
CA GLY A 700 -11.29 -27.04 3.96
C GLY A 700 -11.58 -26.26 2.69
N THR A 701 -12.20 -26.93 1.72
CA THR A 701 -12.94 -26.24 0.66
C THR A 701 -14.39 -26.10 1.11
N TYR A 702 -14.91 -24.87 1.10
CA TYR A 702 -16.21 -24.51 1.64
C TYR A 702 -17.08 -23.79 0.60
N ALA A 703 -18.38 -24.05 0.64
CA ALA A 703 -19.36 -23.33 -0.15
C ALA A 703 -20.75 -23.38 0.49
N ALA A 704 -21.62 -22.46 0.09
CA ALA A 704 -22.98 -22.32 0.56
C ALA A 704 -23.96 -22.64 -0.57
N ASP A 705 -24.89 -23.59 -0.37
CA ASP A 705 -25.87 -23.99 -1.39
C ASP A 705 -27.26 -24.27 -0.81
N SER A 706 -28.29 -23.95 -1.60
CA SER A 706 -29.70 -24.01 -1.21
C SER A 706 -30.39 -25.35 -1.50
N THR A 707 -29.78 -26.31 -2.22
CA THR A 707 -30.55 -27.47 -2.71
C THR A 707 -30.79 -28.58 -1.68
N GLU A 708 -32.04 -28.89 -1.34
CA GLU A 708 -32.45 -29.93 -0.37
C GLU A 708 -31.98 -31.37 -0.71
N ASN A 709 -31.38 -31.61 -1.87
CA ASN A 709 -31.15 -32.95 -2.41
C ASN A 709 -29.96 -33.72 -1.83
N LEU A 710 -29.13 -33.11 -0.97
CA LEU A 710 -27.98 -33.78 -0.36
C LEU A 710 -28.30 -34.43 1.00
N PHE A 711 -29.44 -34.13 1.62
CA PHE A 711 -29.81 -34.69 2.93
C PHE A 711 -31.28 -35.06 2.97
N PRO A 712 -31.64 -36.36 3.19
CA PRO A 712 -33.02 -36.71 3.43
C PRO A 712 -33.49 -36.01 4.70
N THR A 713 -34.55 -35.21 4.59
CA THR A 713 -35.26 -34.64 5.73
C THR A 713 -35.55 -35.77 6.74
N PRO A 714 -35.29 -35.61 8.06
CA PRO A 714 -35.70 -36.61 9.03
C PRO A 714 -37.20 -36.82 8.89
N THR A 715 -37.58 -37.93 8.26
CA THR A 715 -38.98 -38.26 8.03
C THR A 715 -39.58 -38.50 9.41
N PRO A 716 -40.62 -37.76 9.84
CA PRO A 716 -41.28 -38.07 11.10
C PRO A 716 -41.76 -39.52 11.05
N THR A 717 -41.34 -40.33 12.02
CA THR A 717 -41.62 -41.76 12.09
C THR A 717 -43.14 -42.00 12.11
N ILE A 718 -43.73 -42.30 10.96
CA ILE A 718 -45.12 -42.71 10.87
C ILE A 718 -45.19 -44.20 11.22
N THR A 719 -45.93 -44.52 12.28
CA THR A 719 -46.20 -45.90 12.73
C THR A 719 -46.80 -46.73 11.58
N PRO A 720 -46.30 -47.96 11.32
CA PRO A 720 -46.75 -48.74 10.17
C PRO A 720 -48.21 -49.15 10.31
N THR A 721 -49.02 -48.77 9.31
CA THR A 721 -50.36 -49.33 9.09
C THR A 721 -50.25 -50.49 8.09
N PRO A 722 -50.89 -51.65 8.32
CA PRO A 722 -50.63 -52.87 7.56
C PRO A 722 -50.97 -52.76 6.08
N THR A 723 -50.05 -53.30 5.28
CA THR A 723 -50.00 -53.33 3.82
C THR A 723 -51.08 -54.23 3.22
N ASN A 724 -51.84 -53.73 2.25
CA ASN A 724 -52.64 -54.56 1.35
C ASN A 724 -51.87 -54.84 0.04
N THR A 725 -52.00 -56.09 -0.39
CA THR A 725 -51.36 -56.79 -1.51
C THR A 725 -51.46 -56.06 -2.87
N PRO A 726 -50.39 -56.04 -3.70
CA PRO A 726 -50.41 -55.37 -5.00
C PRO A 726 -51.22 -56.14 -6.06
N THR A 727 -51.99 -55.39 -6.84
CA THR A 727 -52.65 -55.84 -8.07
C THR A 727 -51.75 -55.51 -9.27
N PRO A 728 -51.54 -56.41 -10.25
CA PRO A 728 -50.58 -56.18 -11.33
C PRO A 728 -51.15 -55.38 -12.51
N THR A 729 -50.22 -54.96 -13.38
CA THR A 729 -50.35 -54.58 -14.81
C THR A 729 -50.84 -53.14 -15.11
N ASN A 730 -50.33 -52.40 -16.09
CA ASN A 730 -49.94 -52.76 -17.46
C ASN A 730 -48.73 -51.98 -18.01
N THR A 731 -48.03 -52.62 -18.94
CA THR A 731 -47.05 -52.06 -19.89
C THR A 731 -47.73 -51.23 -20.99
N PRO A 732 -47.17 -50.07 -21.37
CA PRO A 732 -47.18 -49.65 -22.78
C PRO A 732 -45.81 -49.09 -23.22
N THR A 733 -45.17 -49.66 -24.26
CA THR A 733 -45.22 -49.35 -25.72
C THR A 733 -44.11 -48.37 -26.14
N PRO A 734 -43.26 -48.71 -27.15
CA PRO A 734 -42.04 -47.96 -27.48
C PRO A 734 -42.33 -46.73 -28.37
N THR A 735 -41.61 -45.64 -28.13
CA THR A 735 -41.73 -44.37 -28.88
C THR A 735 -40.60 -44.20 -29.90
N ASN A 736 -40.96 -43.66 -31.07
CA ASN A 736 -40.20 -43.59 -32.32
C ASN A 736 -38.96 -42.68 -32.31
N THR A 737 -37.99 -43.09 -33.13
CA THR A 737 -36.77 -42.40 -33.59
C THR A 737 -37.04 -41.13 -34.41
N PRO A 738 -36.32 -40.01 -34.18
CA PRO A 738 -36.22 -38.91 -35.15
C PRO A 738 -34.96 -38.96 -36.02
N ILE A 739 -35.16 -38.56 -37.27
CA ILE A 739 -34.24 -38.48 -38.42
C ILE A 739 -33.41 -37.16 -38.39
N PRO A 740 -32.15 -37.14 -38.88
CA PRO A 740 -31.33 -35.92 -38.96
C PRO A 740 -31.46 -35.18 -40.31
N PRO A 741 -31.30 -33.84 -40.35
CA PRO A 741 -30.82 -33.11 -41.53
C PRO A 741 -29.40 -32.57 -41.28
N SER A 742 -28.38 -32.93 -42.09
CA SER A 742 -28.01 -32.42 -43.42
C SER A 742 -27.22 -31.09 -43.40
N SER A 743 -26.03 -31.18 -43.99
CA SER A 743 -25.01 -30.18 -44.40
C SER A 743 -25.57 -28.90 -45.07
N THR A 744 -24.90 -27.73 -45.13
CA THR A 744 -23.59 -27.41 -45.77
C THR A 744 -23.28 -25.89 -45.53
N PRO A 745 -22.01 -25.42 -45.54
CA PRO A 745 -21.64 -24.04 -45.16
C PRO A 745 -21.63 -23.01 -46.31
N GLY A 746 -21.88 -21.73 -45.98
CA GLY A 746 -21.82 -20.59 -46.89
C GLY A 746 -20.65 -19.61 -46.57
N PRO A 747 -20.07 -18.93 -47.58
CA PRO A 747 -18.72 -18.36 -47.52
C PRO A 747 -18.62 -16.93 -46.96
N SER A 748 -17.40 -16.66 -46.48
CA SER A 748 -16.80 -15.37 -46.05
C SER A 748 -16.71 -14.33 -47.17
N PRO A 749 -16.85 -13.02 -46.85
CA PRO A 749 -16.26 -11.94 -47.62
C PRO A 749 -15.01 -11.33 -46.96
N THR A 750 -14.06 -11.05 -47.85
CA THR A 750 -12.66 -10.60 -47.77
C THR A 750 -12.48 -9.14 -47.28
N PRO A 751 -11.28 -8.75 -46.80
CA PRO A 751 -10.99 -7.45 -46.16
C PRO A 751 -10.92 -6.26 -47.14
N GLY A 752 -11.35 -5.08 -46.66
CA GLY A 752 -11.16 -3.79 -47.34
C GLY A 752 -9.80 -3.13 -47.06
N PRO A 753 -9.33 -2.24 -47.96
CA PRO A 753 -7.93 -1.79 -48.03
C PRO A 753 -7.56 -0.63 -47.10
N SER A 754 -6.33 -0.70 -46.58
CA SER A 754 -5.42 0.39 -46.16
C SER A 754 -4.44 0.65 -47.35
N PRO A 755 -3.69 1.78 -47.52
CA PRO A 755 -3.31 2.87 -46.60
C PRO A 755 -3.33 4.30 -47.24
N THR A 756 -2.86 5.33 -46.53
CA THR A 756 -1.84 6.33 -46.99
C THR A 756 -1.36 7.20 -45.80
N PRO A 757 -0.05 7.50 -45.66
CA PRO A 757 0.54 8.12 -44.47
C PRO A 757 0.58 9.65 -44.55
N ALA A 758 0.43 10.32 -43.40
CA ALA A 758 0.61 11.75 -43.23
C ALA A 758 1.97 12.07 -42.57
N MET A 759 2.54 13.19 -43.00
CA MET A 759 3.92 13.61 -42.88
C MET A 759 4.36 14.01 -41.47
N THR A 760 5.61 13.68 -41.16
CA THR A 760 6.44 14.17 -40.05
C THR A 760 6.93 15.60 -40.30
N PRO A 761 6.93 16.49 -39.29
CA PRO A 761 7.85 17.61 -39.23
C PRO A 761 9.05 17.28 -38.34
N THR A 762 10.23 17.39 -38.94
CA THR A 762 11.56 17.34 -38.34
C THR A 762 11.83 18.61 -37.54
N LEU A 763 12.28 18.48 -36.28
CA LEU A 763 12.96 19.55 -35.55
C LEU A 763 14.36 19.07 -35.12
N ASP A 764 15.30 19.96 -35.34
CA ASP A 764 16.76 19.86 -35.24
C ASP A 764 17.22 20.09 -33.77
N PRO A 765 18.07 19.23 -33.17
CA PRO A 765 18.61 19.46 -31.84
C PRO A 765 19.96 20.18 -31.93
N GLY A 766 19.94 21.51 -31.82
CA GLY A 766 21.13 22.35 -31.70
C GLY A 766 21.04 23.25 -30.48
N GLY A 767 21.50 22.77 -29.32
CA GLY A 767 21.56 23.58 -28.10
C GLY A 767 22.16 22.81 -26.93
N SER A 768 23.46 22.95 -26.76
CA SER A 768 24.22 22.50 -25.58
C SER A 768 23.66 23.15 -24.31
N ALA A 769 23.08 22.35 -23.41
CA ALA A 769 22.83 22.76 -22.03
C ALA A 769 23.89 22.08 -21.14
N ASP A 770 24.71 22.91 -20.52
CA ASP A 770 25.74 22.52 -19.56
C ASP A 770 25.13 21.73 -18.40
N SER A 771 25.74 20.58 -18.10
CA SER A 771 25.42 19.74 -16.96
C SER A 771 25.83 20.41 -15.65
N PHE A 772 24.86 20.92 -14.89
CA PHE A 772 25.03 21.19 -13.47
C PHE A 772 24.74 19.92 -12.67
N THR A 773 25.79 19.31 -12.13
CA THR A 773 25.70 18.15 -11.24
C THR A 773 25.28 18.64 -9.84
N PHE A 774 24.03 18.40 -9.45
CA PHE A 774 23.56 18.60 -8.08
C PHE A 774 23.96 17.40 -7.21
N VAL A 775 24.61 17.67 -6.09
CA VAL A 775 24.92 16.67 -5.04
C VAL A 775 23.73 16.67 -4.08
N PRO A 776 22.96 15.57 -3.93
CA PRO A 776 21.86 15.52 -2.98
C PRO A 776 22.41 15.55 -1.55
N PHE A 777 21.99 16.56 -0.80
CA PHE A 777 22.15 16.62 0.65
C PHE A 777 21.22 15.58 1.28
N VAL A 778 21.80 14.57 1.92
CA VAL A 778 21.08 13.60 2.76
C VAL A 778 20.80 14.28 4.10
N GLN A 779 19.53 14.59 4.38
CA GLN A 779 19.09 14.99 5.71
C GLN A 779 18.92 13.68 6.53
N ARG A 780 19.64 13.58 7.65
CA ARG A 780 19.54 12.47 8.60
C ARG A 780 18.47 12.74 9.64
#